data_AF-A0A6J4ILR7-F1
#
_entry.id   AF-A0A6J4ILR7-F1
#
_cell.length_a   1.000
_cell.length_b   1.000
_cell.length_c   1.000
_cell.angle_alpha   90.00
_cell.angle_beta   90.00
_cell.angle_gamma   90.00
#
_symmetry.space_group_name_H-M   'P 1'
#
loop_
_entity.id
_entity.type
_entity.pdbx_description
1 polymer ?
#
loop_
_entity_poly.entity_id
_entity_poly.type
_entity_poly.pdbx_seq_one_letter_code
_entity_poly.pdbx_strand_id
1 'polypeptide(L)'
;MQKGLFTLLFTFTLFAAFAQRMPKRELRGAWIATYLNIDWPNRTQTPEAQRAALLTILDHHQATGINVLYIQVRSQCDALYPSNFEPWTADLTGTQGKNPGWDPVQFAIDECHKRGMEFHAWMNPYRAAGNATQLPNFAPNHVTKVHPEWLLSQGNLRVLDPGIPAVRDYVMGVIEDVVSRYDLDGLHFDDYFYPPAAPLGTIPYNDDATYAADPRGFTDRGDWRRDNVNLLVKRVHETVKTLKPWVKFGISPTGIYRNSTNPEIGTNTRGLEHYTTLHADSRKWIQEGWVDYLAPQVYWWIGQPGADYGIVTPWWNNQAYGRHIYIGLAGYKVNDPAQGVNWANPSQIPNQVRMVRSASYPNLYGQAVYNTSSLRSTTRLGFRDSLRNDFYRRPVLLPAMPWRDNEAPAAPSALTATRNADGTTGLAWTPPAATGNPLDEARQFAVYRAETPAIDVAGGAHLVHVTAVGATTFTDTPPVPGNTYFYQVTALDRFHNESTPSNVTDYAGPVVVLPPTQTLVLDAACAATLPDYRSLATVSDDVSPAEAITVAQSPAPGAAVAGTGPVTVSFTATDESGKTTTASFTVTPQDVTPPVVLTRNLTRELKGGTVTITAADIDNGSGDNCGLDLSTLTVSPASFNCTNVGPNPVTLTVRDQSGNVASAVATVTVTGAVPQVAVALGRTDATFTGLPANTIALGYGAQELTLSATDGTSTGSTFAWSPAAGLSSPSDATTRFTPTAPGLYTFTVQATNPNGCTGTASVTVRVLDARCGDLNDKVLVCARNGGNATQVCVDRDAVPALLQKWGTLDGCRPTAQTAAAGRLGDGEDSGAGVLTAAPNPFVNEVTVSFRLPVAQTHAELDVYNGQGQRVSRLYAGAIEAGRTYRFAVAADRLPGRFFVARLVTAGKVYHYKLVKVD
;
A
#
# COMPACT_ATOMS: atom_id res chain seq x y z
N MET A 1 68.49 -18.92 -33.88
CA MET A 1 67.39 -19.63 -34.58
C MET A 1 66.22 -19.77 -33.60
N GLN A 2 65.25 -18.85 -33.69
CA GLN A 2 64.08 -18.77 -32.81
C GLN A 2 62.91 -19.57 -33.39
N LYS A 3 62.23 -20.34 -32.53
CA LYS A 3 60.92 -20.92 -32.81
C LYS A 3 59.85 -19.85 -32.58
N GLY A 4 59.09 -19.52 -33.62
CA GLY A 4 57.99 -18.56 -33.58
C GLY A 4 56.70 -19.20 -33.07
N LEU A 5 56.11 -18.54 -32.07
CA LEU A 5 54.78 -18.81 -31.51
C LEU A 5 53.74 -18.13 -32.42
N PHE A 6 52.87 -18.91 -33.08
CA PHE A 6 51.73 -18.38 -33.83
C PHE A 6 50.52 -18.25 -32.88
N THR A 7 50.16 -17.02 -32.53
CA THR A 7 48.94 -16.69 -31.80
C THR A 7 47.75 -16.78 -32.76
N LEU A 8 46.84 -17.72 -32.52
CA LEU A 8 45.57 -17.87 -33.23
C LEU A 8 44.58 -16.81 -32.67
N LEU A 9 44.30 -15.76 -33.45
CA LEU A 9 43.21 -14.83 -33.15
C LEU A 9 41.87 -15.51 -33.50
N PHE A 10 41.13 -15.98 -32.49
CA PHE A 10 39.75 -16.41 -32.64
C PHE A 10 38.86 -15.15 -32.68
N THR A 11 38.51 -14.69 -33.88
CA THR A 11 37.41 -13.73 -34.05
C THR A 11 36.09 -14.44 -33.75
N PHE A 12 35.58 -14.26 -32.53
CA PHE A 12 34.20 -14.59 -32.18
C PHE A 12 33.26 -13.62 -32.91
N THR A 13 32.83 -13.96 -34.12
CA THR A 13 31.64 -13.35 -34.72
C THR A 13 30.45 -13.75 -33.87
N LEU A 14 30.00 -12.83 -33.02
CA LEU A 14 28.68 -12.86 -32.40
C LEU A 14 27.64 -12.94 -33.53
N PHE A 15 27.19 -14.15 -33.85
CA PHE A 15 25.89 -14.34 -34.50
C PHE A 15 24.84 -13.91 -33.48
N ALA A 16 24.49 -12.63 -33.48
CA ALA A 16 23.19 -12.23 -32.96
C ALA A 16 22.16 -12.99 -33.80
N ALA A 17 21.53 -14.00 -33.22
CA ALA A 17 20.31 -14.57 -33.77
C ALA A 17 19.30 -13.42 -33.81
N PHE A 18 19.18 -12.75 -34.95
CA PHE A 18 18.12 -11.78 -35.18
C PHE A 18 16.82 -12.57 -35.22
N ALA A 19 16.18 -12.72 -34.04
CA ALA A 19 14.79 -13.10 -33.97
C ALA A 19 14.03 -12.09 -34.84
N GLN A 20 13.34 -12.59 -35.85
CA GLN A 20 12.63 -11.75 -36.80
C GLN A 20 11.57 -10.94 -36.03
N ARG A 21 11.66 -9.60 -36.10
CA ARG A 21 10.73 -8.72 -35.37
C ARG A 21 9.31 -9.00 -35.86
N MET A 22 8.38 -9.24 -34.92
CA MET A 22 6.97 -9.44 -35.29
C MET A 22 6.41 -8.17 -35.94
N PRO A 23 5.73 -8.29 -37.10
CA PRO A 23 5.19 -7.13 -37.78
C PRO A 23 4.00 -6.57 -37.00
N LYS A 24 3.80 -5.24 -37.03
CA LYS A 24 2.55 -4.61 -36.56
C LYS A 24 1.39 -4.91 -37.50
N ARG A 25 1.66 -4.97 -38.81
CA ARG A 25 0.67 -5.12 -39.87
C ARG A 25 1.00 -6.31 -40.75
N GLU A 26 0.02 -7.17 -40.98
CA GLU A 26 0.18 -8.36 -41.83
C GLU A 26 -1.18 -8.94 -42.23
N LEU A 27 -1.35 -9.24 -43.52
CA LEU A 27 -2.49 -10.04 -43.97
C LEU A 27 -2.23 -11.52 -43.73
N ARG A 28 -3.18 -12.17 -43.06
CA ARG A 28 -3.19 -13.59 -42.74
C ARG A 28 -4.49 -14.18 -43.27
N GLY A 29 -4.46 -14.63 -44.52
CA GLY A 29 -5.64 -15.07 -45.25
C GLY A 29 -5.88 -16.58 -45.23
N ALA A 30 -7.13 -16.99 -45.39
CA ALA A 30 -7.49 -18.36 -45.74
C ALA A 30 -8.61 -18.40 -46.79
N TRP A 31 -8.48 -19.30 -47.77
CA TRP A 31 -9.58 -19.57 -48.72
C TRP A 31 -10.52 -20.64 -48.16
N ILE A 32 -11.82 -20.41 -48.32
CA ILE A 32 -12.92 -21.35 -48.05
C ILE A 32 -13.58 -21.65 -49.40
N ALA A 33 -13.23 -22.77 -50.00
CA ALA A 33 -13.77 -23.23 -51.27
C ALA A 33 -15.11 -23.95 -51.07
N THR A 34 -16.13 -23.50 -51.80
CA THR A 34 -17.49 -24.05 -51.74
C THR A 34 -17.78 -25.04 -52.85
N TYR A 35 -17.14 -24.86 -54.01
CA TYR A 35 -17.23 -25.76 -55.16
C TYR A 35 -16.97 -27.20 -54.72
N LEU A 36 -17.91 -28.10 -55.01
CA LEU A 36 -17.85 -29.52 -54.65
C LEU A 36 -17.71 -29.78 -53.14
N ASN A 37 -18.14 -28.84 -52.28
CA ASN A 37 -18.01 -28.92 -50.83
C ASN A 37 -16.57 -29.11 -50.33
N ILE A 38 -15.55 -28.55 -51.01
CA ILE A 38 -14.13 -28.75 -50.66
C ILE A 38 -13.85 -28.40 -49.19
N ASP A 39 -14.30 -27.21 -48.74
CA ASP A 39 -14.11 -26.78 -47.34
C ASP A 39 -15.45 -26.66 -46.60
N TRP A 40 -16.43 -26.02 -47.23
CA TRP A 40 -17.75 -25.75 -46.65
C TRP A 40 -18.70 -25.29 -47.77
N PRO A 41 -20.02 -25.53 -47.71
CA PRO A 41 -20.75 -26.34 -46.73
C PRO A 41 -20.61 -27.84 -47.02
N ASN A 42 -21.25 -28.71 -46.24
CA ASN A 42 -21.54 -30.09 -46.65
C ASN A 42 -23.00 -30.17 -47.07
N ARG A 43 -23.26 -30.49 -48.34
CA ARG A 43 -24.60 -30.51 -48.94
C ARG A 43 -25.58 -31.52 -48.31
N THR A 44 -25.08 -32.48 -47.53
CA THR A 44 -25.91 -33.47 -46.82
C THR A 44 -26.39 -33.01 -45.45
N GLN A 45 -25.83 -31.91 -44.94
CA GLN A 45 -26.20 -31.32 -43.65
C GLN A 45 -27.48 -30.48 -43.76
N THR A 46 -28.20 -30.34 -42.65
CA THR A 46 -29.28 -29.36 -42.53
C THR A 46 -28.70 -27.93 -42.55
N PRO A 47 -29.51 -26.91 -42.89
CA PRO A 47 -29.11 -25.50 -42.79
C PRO A 47 -28.50 -25.13 -41.42
N GLU A 48 -29.05 -25.65 -40.32
CA GLU A 48 -28.56 -25.39 -38.95
C GLU A 48 -27.18 -26.01 -38.74
N ALA A 49 -26.98 -27.24 -39.21
CA ALA A 49 -25.68 -27.91 -39.15
C ALA A 49 -24.63 -27.23 -40.05
N GLN A 50 -25.02 -26.69 -41.20
CA GLN A 50 -24.13 -25.90 -42.07
C GLN A 50 -23.70 -24.59 -41.39
N ARG A 51 -24.61 -23.89 -40.71
CA ARG A 51 -24.28 -22.70 -39.90
C ARG A 51 -23.31 -23.04 -38.78
N ALA A 52 -23.59 -24.09 -38.00
CA ALA A 52 -22.71 -24.53 -36.92
C ALA A 52 -21.31 -24.94 -37.42
N ALA A 53 -21.25 -25.60 -38.59
CA ALA A 53 -20.00 -25.95 -39.24
C ALA A 53 -19.20 -24.70 -39.66
N LEU A 54 -19.88 -23.67 -40.18
CA LEU A 54 -19.21 -22.40 -40.51
C LEU A 54 -18.68 -21.71 -39.25
N LEU A 55 -19.47 -21.61 -38.18
CA LEU A 55 -19.00 -21.04 -36.91
C LEU A 55 -17.75 -21.75 -36.41
N THR A 56 -17.70 -23.08 -36.48
CA THR A 56 -16.53 -23.87 -36.11
C THR A 56 -15.30 -23.54 -36.97
N ILE A 57 -15.50 -23.26 -38.26
CA ILE A 57 -14.42 -22.81 -39.17
C ILE A 57 -13.92 -21.42 -38.75
N LEU A 58 -14.83 -20.49 -38.51
CA LEU A 58 -14.50 -19.11 -38.16
C LEU A 58 -13.79 -19.03 -36.80
N ASP A 59 -14.27 -19.76 -35.80
CA ASP A 59 -13.63 -19.85 -34.47
C ASP A 59 -12.22 -20.45 -34.57
N HIS A 60 -12.05 -21.48 -35.40
CA HIS A 60 -10.73 -22.07 -35.67
C HIS A 60 -9.77 -21.05 -36.29
N HIS A 61 -10.22 -20.30 -37.29
CA HIS A 61 -9.41 -19.30 -37.99
C HIS A 61 -9.04 -18.13 -37.07
N GLN A 62 -9.99 -17.62 -36.27
CA GLN A 62 -9.70 -16.60 -35.26
C GLN A 62 -8.67 -17.11 -34.24
N ALA A 63 -8.85 -18.33 -33.70
CA ALA A 63 -7.95 -18.91 -32.70
C ALA A 63 -6.54 -19.23 -33.25
N THR A 64 -6.40 -19.31 -34.57
CA THR A 64 -5.11 -19.54 -35.27
C THR A 64 -4.53 -18.27 -35.86
N GLY A 65 -5.17 -17.11 -35.64
CA GLY A 65 -4.66 -15.79 -35.98
C GLY A 65 -4.87 -15.36 -37.44
N ILE A 66 -5.78 -16.03 -38.18
CA ILE A 66 -6.26 -15.59 -39.50
C ILE A 66 -7.14 -14.35 -39.33
N ASN A 67 -6.97 -13.35 -40.20
CA ASN A 67 -7.71 -12.07 -40.15
C ASN A 67 -8.49 -11.74 -41.44
N VAL A 68 -8.32 -12.51 -42.52
CA VAL A 68 -9.09 -12.36 -43.78
C VAL A 68 -9.56 -13.71 -44.28
N LEU A 69 -10.84 -13.80 -44.67
CA LEU A 69 -11.41 -15.00 -45.27
C LEU A 69 -11.92 -14.73 -46.68
N TYR A 70 -11.41 -15.49 -47.64
CA TYR A 70 -11.89 -15.51 -49.02
C TYR A 70 -12.91 -16.64 -49.17
N ILE A 71 -14.19 -16.31 -49.11
CA ILE A 71 -15.27 -17.32 -49.11
C ILE A 71 -15.92 -17.36 -50.49
N GLN A 72 -15.91 -18.54 -51.12
CA GLN A 72 -16.41 -18.69 -52.49
C GLN A 72 -17.94 -18.56 -52.55
N VAL A 73 -18.44 -17.38 -52.95
CA VAL A 73 -19.88 -17.10 -53.07
C VAL A 73 -20.44 -17.44 -54.45
N ARG A 74 -19.56 -17.56 -55.45
CA ARG A 74 -19.89 -17.94 -56.83
C ARG A 74 -18.86 -18.90 -57.39
N SER A 75 -19.30 -20.10 -57.79
CA SER A 75 -18.38 -21.18 -58.19
C SER A 75 -18.43 -21.49 -59.69
N GLN A 76 -19.62 -21.69 -60.25
CA GLN A 76 -19.82 -22.08 -61.64
C GLN A 76 -21.08 -21.44 -62.25
N CYS A 77 -21.19 -20.11 -62.16
CA CYS A 77 -22.42 -19.36 -62.48
C CYS A 77 -23.63 -19.75 -61.62
N ASP A 78 -23.35 -20.03 -60.35
CA ASP A 78 -24.32 -20.32 -59.30
C ASP A 78 -24.05 -19.48 -58.06
N ALA A 79 -25.08 -19.28 -57.24
CA ALA A 79 -25.02 -18.39 -56.09
C ALA A 79 -25.12 -19.16 -54.76
N LEU A 80 -24.22 -18.84 -53.83
CA LEU A 80 -24.33 -19.22 -52.42
C LEU A 80 -25.27 -18.29 -51.64
N TYR A 81 -26.01 -17.42 -52.33
CA TYR A 81 -26.86 -16.38 -51.81
C TYR A 81 -28.13 -16.26 -52.68
N PRO A 82 -29.20 -15.58 -52.20
CA PRO A 82 -30.40 -15.38 -53.02
C PRO A 82 -30.07 -14.49 -54.22
N SER A 83 -30.08 -15.02 -55.45
CA SER A 83 -29.77 -14.23 -56.65
C SER A 83 -30.95 -14.24 -57.63
N ASN A 84 -31.16 -13.10 -58.29
CA ASN A 84 -32.08 -12.99 -59.44
C ASN A 84 -31.37 -13.30 -60.77
N PHE A 85 -30.03 -13.39 -60.76
CA PHE A 85 -29.21 -13.64 -61.96
C PHE A 85 -28.80 -15.10 -62.11
N GLU A 86 -28.54 -15.77 -60.98
CA GLU A 86 -27.97 -17.11 -60.96
C GLU A 86 -28.75 -18.04 -60.04
N PRO A 87 -28.90 -19.33 -60.39
CA PRO A 87 -29.58 -20.28 -59.51
C PRO A 87 -28.75 -20.54 -58.25
N TRP A 88 -29.44 -20.93 -57.18
CA TRP A 88 -28.79 -21.44 -55.97
C TRP A 88 -27.81 -22.57 -56.28
N THR A 89 -26.65 -22.57 -55.63
CA THR A 89 -25.67 -23.64 -55.83
C THR A 89 -26.17 -24.99 -55.31
N ALA A 90 -25.83 -26.06 -56.04
CA ALA A 90 -26.06 -27.43 -55.61
C ALA A 90 -25.21 -27.81 -54.38
N ASP A 91 -24.15 -27.07 -54.08
CA ASP A 91 -23.28 -27.36 -52.94
C ASP A 91 -23.98 -27.11 -51.60
N LEU A 92 -25.10 -26.36 -51.56
CA LEU A 92 -25.91 -26.19 -50.35
C LEU A 92 -26.90 -27.33 -50.11
N THR A 93 -27.54 -27.84 -51.16
CA THR A 93 -28.74 -28.71 -51.03
C THR A 93 -28.66 -30.02 -51.80
N GLY A 94 -27.61 -30.22 -52.59
CA GLY A 94 -27.50 -31.31 -53.56
C GLY A 94 -28.21 -31.05 -54.89
N THR A 95 -29.01 -29.98 -55.02
CA THR A 95 -29.78 -29.67 -56.23
C THR A 95 -29.64 -28.19 -56.58
N GLN A 96 -29.14 -27.89 -57.78
CA GLN A 96 -28.99 -26.49 -58.23
C GLN A 96 -30.38 -25.83 -58.38
N GLY A 97 -30.49 -24.56 -58.01
CA GLY A 97 -31.74 -23.78 -58.03
C GLY A 97 -32.65 -24.00 -56.81
N LYS A 98 -32.38 -25.01 -55.97
CA LYS A 98 -33.16 -25.25 -54.75
C LYS A 98 -32.74 -24.28 -53.64
N ASN A 99 -33.69 -23.45 -53.20
CA ASN A 99 -33.51 -22.53 -52.08
C ASN A 99 -33.20 -23.30 -50.78
N PRO A 100 -32.09 -22.99 -50.08
CA PRO A 100 -31.70 -23.66 -48.84
C PRO A 100 -32.52 -23.20 -47.61
N GLY A 101 -33.36 -22.18 -47.74
CA GLY A 101 -34.16 -21.60 -46.64
C GLY A 101 -33.44 -20.54 -45.82
N TRP A 102 -32.26 -20.07 -46.26
CA TRP A 102 -31.46 -19.06 -45.57
C TRP A 102 -30.48 -18.35 -46.50
N ASP A 103 -29.85 -17.27 -46.03
CA ASP A 103 -28.79 -16.55 -46.75
C ASP A 103 -27.41 -16.83 -46.11
N PRO A 104 -26.60 -17.73 -46.72
CA PRO A 104 -25.28 -18.07 -46.22
C PRO A 104 -24.26 -16.94 -46.29
N VAL A 105 -24.37 -16.02 -47.26
CA VAL A 105 -23.41 -14.93 -47.42
C VAL A 105 -23.62 -13.87 -46.35
N GLN A 106 -24.87 -13.46 -46.09
CA GLN A 106 -25.17 -12.53 -45.00
C GLN A 106 -24.68 -13.09 -43.65
N PHE A 107 -24.99 -14.36 -43.37
CA PHE A 107 -24.55 -15.02 -42.14
C PHE A 107 -23.02 -15.07 -42.02
N ALA A 108 -22.30 -15.36 -43.11
CA ALA A 108 -20.85 -15.39 -43.10
C ALA A 108 -20.24 -14.02 -42.81
N ILE A 109 -20.79 -12.94 -43.38
CA ILE A 109 -20.35 -11.56 -43.14
C ILE A 109 -20.50 -11.20 -41.66
N ASP A 110 -21.72 -11.36 -41.14
CA ASP A 110 -22.04 -11.02 -39.74
C ASP A 110 -21.11 -11.75 -38.76
N GLU A 111 -20.85 -13.04 -39.01
CA GLU A 111 -20.02 -13.87 -38.15
C GLU A 111 -18.52 -13.62 -38.30
N CYS A 112 -18.05 -13.16 -39.47
CA CYS A 112 -16.68 -12.67 -39.63
C CYS A 112 -16.47 -11.36 -38.85
N HIS A 113 -17.41 -10.40 -38.98
CA HIS A 113 -17.33 -9.09 -38.33
C HIS A 113 -17.40 -9.18 -36.80
N LYS A 114 -18.22 -10.10 -36.25
CA LYS A 114 -18.23 -10.42 -34.81
C LYS A 114 -16.90 -10.94 -34.28
N ARG A 115 -16.04 -11.45 -35.15
CA ARG A 115 -14.70 -11.97 -34.82
C ARG A 115 -13.57 -11.03 -35.19
N GLY A 116 -13.90 -9.86 -35.74
CA GLY A 116 -12.92 -8.88 -36.22
C GLY A 116 -12.14 -9.33 -37.45
N MET A 117 -12.68 -10.28 -38.23
CA MET A 117 -12.10 -10.76 -39.48
C MET A 117 -12.79 -10.11 -40.69
N GLU A 118 -12.03 -9.83 -41.75
CA GLU A 118 -12.60 -9.35 -43.01
C GLU A 118 -13.18 -10.49 -43.85
N PHE A 119 -14.36 -10.23 -44.42
CA PHE A 119 -15.01 -11.10 -45.41
C PHE A 119 -14.75 -10.58 -46.82
N HIS A 120 -14.11 -11.44 -47.64
CA HIS A 120 -13.92 -11.19 -49.06
C HIS A 120 -14.77 -12.17 -49.87
N ALA A 121 -15.72 -11.64 -50.65
CA ALA A 121 -16.55 -12.42 -51.56
C ALA A 121 -15.69 -12.98 -52.70
N TRP A 122 -15.39 -14.28 -52.66
CA TRP A 122 -14.65 -14.94 -53.73
C TRP A 122 -15.60 -15.41 -54.84
N MET A 123 -15.33 -14.96 -56.07
CA MET A 123 -16.10 -15.32 -57.25
C MET A 123 -15.17 -15.83 -58.34
N ASN A 124 -15.52 -16.97 -58.94
CA ASN A 124 -14.98 -17.33 -60.23
C ASN A 124 -15.74 -16.52 -61.30
N PRO A 125 -15.09 -15.71 -62.16
CA PRO A 125 -15.80 -14.82 -63.09
C PRO A 125 -16.41 -15.54 -64.31
N TYR A 126 -15.78 -16.60 -64.82
CA TYR A 126 -16.16 -17.16 -66.12
C TYR A 126 -16.53 -18.64 -66.12
N ARG A 127 -16.17 -19.43 -65.10
CA ARG A 127 -16.56 -20.85 -65.07
C ARG A 127 -18.08 -20.96 -65.11
N ALA A 128 -18.60 -21.62 -66.14
CA ALA A 128 -20.03 -21.89 -66.30
C ALA A 128 -20.36 -23.34 -65.96
N ALA A 129 -19.50 -24.29 -66.31
CA ALA A 129 -19.61 -25.66 -65.80
C ALA A 129 -18.22 -26.27 -65.68
N GLY A 130 -17.85 -26.72 -64.48
CA GLY A 130 -16.57 -27.41 -64.27
C GLY A 130 -16.53 -28.80 -64.91
N ASN A 131 -17.69 -29.40 -65.16
CA ASN A 131 -17.82 -30.67 -65.87
C ASN A 131 -19.12 -30.72 -66.68
N ALA A 132 -18.98 -30.75 -68.01
CA ALA A 132 -20.08 -30.73 -68.96
C ALA A 132 -21.03 -31.94 -68.83
N THR A 133 -20.57 -33.05 -68.22
CA THR A 133 -21.44 -34.20 -67.95
C THR A 133 -22.53 -33.89 -66.91
N GLN A 134 -22.38 -32.83 -66.12
CA GLN A 134 -23.36 -32.39 -65.14
C GLN A 134 -24.40 -31.42 -65.71
N LEU A 135 -24.24 -30.94 -66.95
CA LEU A 135 -25.19 -30.00 -67.56
C LEU A 135 -26.64 -30.50 -67.56
N PRO A 136 -26.97 -31.79 -67.71
CA PRO A 136 -28.35 -32.26 -67.58
C PRO A 136 -28.99 -31.98 -66.21
N ASN A 137 -28.19 -31.88 -65.15
CA ASN A 137 -28.63 -31.65 -63.77
C ASN A 137 -28.68 -30.16 -63.38
N PHE A 138 -28.26 -29.26 -64.27
CA PHE A 138 -28.25 -27.83 -63.99
C PHE A 138 -29.66 -27.24 -64.09
N ALA A 139 -29.93 -26.20 -63.30
CA ALA A 139 -31.22 -25.55 -63.25
C ALA A 139 -31.63 -24.98 -64.63
N PRO A 140 -32.92 -24.98 -65.01
CA PRO A 140 -33.36 -24.51 -66.32
C PRO A 140 -32.98 -23.07 -66.65
N ASN A 141 -32.90 -22.20 -65.62
CA ASN A 141 -32.50 -20.80 -65.75
C ASN A 141 -30.97 -20.58 -65.69
N HIS A 142 -30.16 -21.64 -65.61
CA HIS A 142 -28.70 -21.51 -65.57
C HIS A 142 -28.16 -21.00 -66.92
N VAL A 143 -27.12 -20.17 -66.91
CA VAL A 143 -26.56 -19.51 -68.11
C VAL A 143 -26.19 -20.51 -69.23
N THR A 144 -25.71 -21.70 -68.89
CA THR A 144 -25.38 -22.74 -69.87
C THR A 144 -26.59 -23.31 -70.61
N LYS A 145 -27.81 -23.08 -70.10
CA LYS A 145 -29.08 -23.52 -70.70
C LYS A 145 -29.73 -22.39 -71.49
N VAL A 146 -29.72 -21.18 -70.93
CA VAL A 146 -30.36 -20.02 -71.55
C VAL A 146 -29.50 -19.34 -72.61
N HIS A 147 -28.17 -19.43 -72.49
CA HIS A 147 -27.19 -18.83 -73.40
C HIS A 147 -26.06 -19.81 -73.75
N PRO A 148 -26.35 -20.96 -74.40
CA PRO A 148 -25.32 -21.89 -74.84
C PRO A 148 -24.31 -21.27 -75.81
N GLU A 149 -24.71 -20.23 -76.56
CA GLU A 149 -23.88 -19.46 -77.48
C GLU A 149 -22.82 -18.59 -76.78
N TRP A 150 -22.91 -18.39 -75.46
CA TRP A 150 -21.92 -17.66 -74.68
C TRP A 150 -20.75 -18.53 -74.21
N LEU A 151 -20.73 -19.82 -74.54
CA LEU A 151 -19.80 -20.77 -73.94
C LEU A 151 -18.59 -21.08 -74.84
N LEU A 152 -17.40 -20.90 -74.28
CA LEU A 152 -16.18 -21.57 -74.71
C LEU A 152 -16.18 -23.02 -74.20
N SER A 153 -15.96 -23.96 -75.11
CA SER A 153 -15.91 -25.39 -74.84
C SER A 153 -14.48 -25.92 -74.92
N GLN A 154 -13.94 -26.39 -73.79
CA GLN A 154 -12.61 -27.03 -73.73
C GLN A 154 -12.72 -28.38 -73.01
N GLY A 155 -12.80 -29.47 -73.77
CA GLY A 155 -13.09 -30.80 -73.20
C GLY A 155 -14.40 -30.79 -72.39
N ASN A 156 -14.35 -31.19 -71.12
CA ASN A 156 -15.50 -31.12 -70.21
C ASN A 156 -15.70 -29.74 -69.55
N LEU A 157 -14.80 -28.79 -69.72
CA LEU A 157 -14.95 -27.45 -69.16
C LEU A 157 -15.85 -26.59 -70.06
N ARG A 158 -16.75 -25.83 -69.45
CA ARG A 158 -17.49 -24.72 -70.09
C ARG A 158 -17.19 -23.43 -69.36
N VAL A 159 -16.76 -22.43 -70.13
CA VAL A 159 -16.38 -21.10 -69.64
C VAL A 159 -17.18 -20.07 -70.41
N LEU A 160 -17.71 -19.04 -69.76
CA LEU A 160 -18.29 -17.88 -70.42
C LEU A 160 -17.22 -17.19 -71.28
N ASP A 161 -17.52 -16.89 -72.54
CA ASP A 161 -16.59 -16.24 -73.45
C ASP A 161 -16.37 -14.77 -73.07
N PRO A 162 -15.18 -14.40 -72.53
CA PRO A 162 -14.91 -13.03 -72.12
C PRO A 162 -14.92 -12.04 -73.30
N GLY A 163 -14.83 -12.52 -74.55
CA GLY A 163 -14.87 -11.70 -75.76
C GLY A 163 -16.24 -11.11 -76.05
N ILE A 164 -17.32 -11.75 -75.58
CA ILE A 164 -18.69 -11.29 -75.85
C ILE A 164 -19.05 -10.14 -74.88
N PRO A 165 -19.42 -8.94 -75.37
CA PRO A 165 -19.80 -7.82 -74.50
C PRO A 165 -20.96 -8.16 -73.54
N ALA A 166 -21.99 -8.86 -74.02
CA ALA A 166 -23.13 -9.29 -73.20
C ALA A 166 -22.74 -10.25 -72.06
N VAL A 167 -21.69 -11.07 -72.24
CA VAL A 167 -21.13 -11.89 -71.15
C VAL A 167 -20.52 -11.00 -70.08
N ARG A 168 -19.75 -9.98 -70.48
CA ARG A 168 -19.16 -9.03 -69.52
C ARG A 168 -20.25 -8.24 -68.78
N ASP A 169 -21.33 -7.84 -69.47
CA ASP A 169 -22.50 -7.21 -68.84
C ASP A 169 -23.19 -8.12 -67.83
N TYR A 170 -23.39 -9.40 -68.18
CA TYR A 170 -23.96 -10.40 -67.27
C TYR A 170 -23.11 -10.57 -66.01
N VAL A 171 -21.80 -10.78 -66.15
CA VAL A 171 -20.89 -10.94 -65.01
C VAL A 171 -20.88 -9.68 -64.15
N MET A 172 -20.90 -8.50 -64.76
CA MET A 172 -21.00 -7.22 -64.03
C MET A 172 -22.30 -7.08 -63.25
N GLY A 173 -23.45 -7.49 -63.81
CA GLY A 173 -24.73 -7.46 -63.09
C GLY A 173 -24.71 -8.33 -61.82
N VAL A 174 -24.08 -9.50 -61.90
CA VAL A 174 -23.89 -10.38 -60.72
C VAL A 174 -23.00 -9.71 -59.67
N ILE A 175 -21.91 -9.06 -60.08
CA ILE A 175 -20.99 -8.36 -59.17
C ILE A 175 -21.66 -7.15 -58.52
N GLU A 176 -22.39 -6.35 -59.30
CA GLU A 176 -23.14 -5.19 -58.82
C GLU A 176 -24.19 -5.59 -57.78
N ASP A 177 -24.91 -6.69 -57.99
CA ASP A 177 -25.88 -7.23 -57.03
C ASP A 177 -25.21 -7.57 -55.68
N VAL A 178 -24.11 -8.34 -55.71
CA VAL A 178 -23.40 -8.73 -54.48
C VAL A 178 -22.81 -7.52 -53.75
N VAL A 179 -22.13 -6.63 -54.47
CA VAL A 179 -21.46 -5.46 -53.89
C VAL A 179 -22.48 -4.48 -53.33
N SER A 180 -23.59 -4.22 -54.03
CA SER A 180 -24.62 -3.30 -53.55
C SER A 180 -25.33 -3.85 -52.31
N ARG A 181 -25.64 -5.14 -52.29
CA ARG A 181 -26.46 -5.77 -51.24
C ARG A 181 -25.73 -5.99 -49.92
N TYR A 182 -24.48 -6.48 -49.97
CA TYR A 182 -23.80 -6.99 -48.78
C TYR A 182 -22.76 -6.01 -48.23
N ASP A 183 -22.53 -6.01 -46.90
CA ASP A 183 -21.43 -5.24 -46.28
C ASP A 183 -20.08 -5.96 -46.46
N LEU A 184 -19.56 -5.96 -47.68
CA LEU A 184 -18.28 -6.58 -47.99
C LEU A 184 -17.10 -5.75 -47.47
N ASP A 185 -16.03 -6.43 -47.06
CA ASP A 185 -14.71 -5.82 -46.89
C ASP A 185 -13.90 -5.93 -48.20
N GLY A 186 -14.14 -7.00 -48.98
CA GLY A 186 -13.55 -7.15 -50.30
C GLY A 186 -14.30 -8.04 -51.29
N LEU A 187 -13.93 -7.89 -52.55
CA LEU A 187 -14.26 -8.74 -53.68
C LEU A 187 -12.98 -9.43 -54.16
N HIS A 188 -13.05 -10.73 -54.43
CA HIS A 188 -11.90 -11.54 -54.77
C HIS A 188 -12.14 -12.43 -55.99
N PHE A 189 -11.26 -12.38 -56.99
CA PHE A 189 -11.21 -13.41 -58.03
C PHE A 189 -10.03 -14.36 -57.82
N ASP A 190 -10.21 -15.62 -58.19
CA ASP A 190 -9.13 -16.60 -58.29
C ASP A 190 -8.46 -16.56 -59.68
N ASP A 191 -7.89 -17.69 -60.12
CA ASP A 191 -6.98 -17.78 -61.26
C ASP A 191 -7.64 -18.19 -62.58
N TYR A 192 -8.96 -18.38 -62.63
CA TYR A 192 -9.65 -18.88 -63.82
C TYR A 192 -10.13 -17.74 -64.73
N PHE A 193 -9.44 -17.59 -65.86
CA PHE A 193 -9.76 -16.64 -66.92
C PHE A 193 -10.17 -17.39 -68.19
N TYR A 194 -9.40 -17.30 -69.28
CA TYR A 194 -9.57 -18.20 -70.41
C TYR A 194 -9.12 -19.62 -70.04
N PRO A 195 -9.74 -20.65 -70.62
CA PRO A 195 -9.24 -22.01 -70.47
C PRO A 195 -7.85 -22.15 -71.14
N PRO A 196 -6.98 -23.03 -70.61
CA PRO A 196 -5.74 -23.39 -71.28
C PRO A 196 -6.01 -23.81 -72.73
N ALA A 197 -5.09 -23.47 -73.63
CA ALA A 197 -5.16 -23.93 -75.01
C ALA A 197 -5.30 -25.45 -75.06
N ALA A 198 -6.12 -25.92 -76.00
CA ALA A 198 -6.34 -27.33 -76.23
C ALA A 198 -5.00 -28.05 -76.48
N PRO A 199 -4.77 -29.24 -75.88
CA PRO A 199 -3.62 -30.07 -76.23
C PRO A 199 -3.49 -30.25 -77.74
N LEU A 200 -2.26 -30.32 -78.24
CA LEU A 200 -2.00 -30.59 -79.66
C LEU A 200 -2.77 -31.83 -80.13
N GLY A 201 -3.55 -31.70 -81.21
CA GLY A 201 -4.42 -32.76 -81.74
C GLY A 201 -5.85 -32.80 -81.16
N THR A 202 -6.22 -31.86 -80.29
CA THR A 202 -7.61 -31.67 -79.81
C THR A 202 -8.23 -30.37 -80.34
N ILE A 203 -9.56 -30.27 -80.32
CA ILE A 203 -10.30 -29.12 -80.83
C ILE A 203 -10.05 -27.90 -79.92
N PRO A 204 -9.53 -26.78 -80.44
CA PRO A 204 -9.43 -25.52 -79.70
C PRO A 204 -10.79 -25.02 -79.21
N TYR A 205 -10.82 -24.28 -78.12
CA TYR A 205 -12.06 -23.61 -77.70
C TYR A 205 -12.52 -22.57 -78.74
N ASN A 206 -13.83 -22.39 -78.83
CA ASN A 206 -14.56 -21.83 -79.96
C ASN A 206 -14.76 -20.30 -79.90
N ASP A 207 -13.69 -19.51 -79.99
CA ASP A 207 -13.77 -18.04 -79.98
C ASP A 207 -13.53 -17.35 -81.33
N ASP A 208 -13.42 -18.11 -82.43
CA ASP A 208 -13.20 -17.57 -83.79
C ASP A 208 -14.28 -16.56 -84.20
N ALA A 209 -15.55 -16.92 -84.00
CA ALA A 209 -16.68 -16.06 -84.35
C ALA A 209 -16.70 -14.78 -83.49
N THR A 210 -16.39 -14.91 -82.19
CA THR A 210 -16.31 -13.79 -81.26
C THR A 210 -15.19 -12.82 -81.64
N TYR A 211 -14.01 -13.34 -81.97
CA TYR A 211 -12.87 -12.53 -82.43
C TYR A 211 -13.18 -11.82 -83.75
N ALA A 212 -13.80 -12.51 -84.71
CA ALA A 212 -14.18 -11.90 -85.99
C ALA A 212 -15.23 -10.80 -85.83
N ALA A 213 -16.14 -10.93 -84.85
CA ALA A 213 -17.20 -9.97 -84.60
C ALA A 213 -16.70 -8.69 -83.89
N ASP A 214 -15.72 -8.80 -82.99
CA ASP A 214 -15.18 -7.65 -82.24
C ASP A 214 -13.63 -7.70 -82.12
N PRO A 215 -12.87 -7.58 -83.22
CA PRO A 215 -11.41 -7.72 -83.19
C PRO A 215 -10.69 -6.54 -82.50
N ARG A 216 -11.37 -5.41 -82.29
CA ARG A 216 -10.84 -4.16 -81.69
C ARG A 216 -9.45 -3.71 -82.20
N GLY A 217 -9.14 -4.01 -83.46
CA GLY A 217 -7.85 -3.65 -84.10
C GLY A 217 -6.67 -4.55 -83.73
N PHE A 218 -6.86 -5.58 -82.92
CA PHE A 218 -5.80 -6.53 -82.56
C PHE A 218 -5.54 -7.50 -83.71
N THR A 219 -4.27 -7.63 -84.11
CA THR A 219 -3.83 -8.66 -85.07
C THR A 219 -3.31 -9.92 -84.39
N ASP A 220 -2.89 -9.83 -83.13
CA ASP A 220 -2.56 -10.98 -82.28
C ASP A 220 -3.79 -11.37 -81.44
N ARG A 221 -4.19 -12.64 -81.54
CA ARG A 221 -5.37 -13.13 -80.81
C ARG A 221 -5.12 -13.21 -79.30
N GLY A 222 -3.89 -13.46 -78.86
CA GLY A 222 -3.55 -13.47 -77.44
C GLY A 222 -3.73 -12.08 -76.82
N ASP A 223 -3.31 -11.03 -77.51
CA ASP A 223 -3.50 -9.64 -77.08
C ASP A 223 -4.98 -9.30 -76.98
N TRP A 224 -5.79 -9.69 -77.96
CA TRP A 224 -7.25 -9.53 -77.91
C TRP A 224 -7.89 -10.24 -76.71
N ARG A 225 -7.49 -11.50 -76.44
CA ARG A 225 -8.00 -12.26 -75.28
C ARG A 225 -7.60 -11.60 -73.96
N ARG A 226 -6.35 -11.14 -73.82
CA ARG A 226 -5.91 -10.38 -72.65
C ARG A 226 -6.72 -9.09 -72.49
N ASP A 227 -7.00 -8.39 -73.59
CA ASP A 227 -7.81 -7.18 -73.57
C ASP A 227 -9.26 -7.45 -73.13
N ASN A 228 -9.87 -8.55 -73.54
CA ASN A 228 -11.20 -8.94 -73.07
C ASN A 228 -11.27 -9.09 -71.54
N VAL A 229 -10.23 -9.71 -70.95
CA VAL A 229 -10.12 -9.81 -69.48
C VAL A 229 -9.86 -8.44 -68.85
N ASN A 230 -8.97 -7.64 -69.43
CA ASN A 230 -8.66 -6.28 -68.97
C ASN A 230 -9.91 -5.41 -68.89
N LEU A 231 -10.79 -5.48 -69.89
CA LEU A 231 -12.06 -4.73 -69.91
C LEU A 231 -12.95 -5.09 -68.72
N LEU A 232 -13.05 -6.38 -68.37
CA LEU A 232 -13.81 -6.78 -67.19
C LEU A 232 -13.14 -6.29 -65.91
N VAL A 233 -11.84 -6.56 -65.72
CA VAL A 233 -11.12 -6.21 -64.49
C VAL A 233 -11.17 -4.71 -64.22
N LYS A 234 -10.95 -3.88 -65.25
CA LYS A 234 -11.08 -2.43 -65.14
C LYS A 234 -12.50 -2.01 -64.74
N ARG A 235 -13.53 -2.57 -65.39
CA ARG A 235 -14.92 -2.24 -65.10
C ARG A 235 -15.34 -2.66 -63.69
N VAL A 236 -14.90 -3.84 -63.23
CA VAL A 236 -15.13 -4.29 -61.85
C VAL A 236 -14.55 -3.30 -60.86
N HIS A 237 -13.31 -2.86 -61.07
CA HIS A 237 -12.70 -1.84 -60.23
C HIS A 237 -13.55 -0.57 -60.16
N GLU A 238 -13.81 0.05 -61.32
CA GLU A 238 -14.54 1.32 -61.42
C GLU A 238 -15.92 1.22 -60.76
N THR A 239 -16.65 0.14 -61.02
CA THR A 239 -17.97 -0.10 -60.43
C THR A 239 -17.90 -0.31 -58.91
N VAL A 240 -17.01 -1.17 -58.41
CA VAL A 240 -16.86 -1.42 -56.97
C VAL A 240 -16.53 -0.12 -56.25
N LYS A 241 -15.61 0.68 -56.79
CA LYS A 241 -15.20 1.94 -56.18
C LYS A 241 -16.29 3.01 -56.21
N THR A 242 -17.15 2.98 -57.22
CA THR A 242 -18.30 3.88 -57.31
C THR A 242 -19.41 3.50 -56.33
N LEU A 243 -19.72 2.20 -56.18
CA LEU A 243 -20.80 1.74 -55.32
C LEU A 243 -20.43 1.79 -53.84
N LYS A 244 -19.24 1.28 -53.49
CA LYS A 244 -18.74 1.19 -52.12
C LYS A 244 -17.22 1.39 -52.13
N PRO A 245 -16.72 2.63 -52.03
CA PRO A 245 -15.31 2.97 -52.23
C PRO A 245 -14.33 2.22 -51.29
N TRP A 246 -14.83 1.75 -50.15
CA TRP A 246 -14.09 0.96 -49.16
C TRP A 246 -13.91 -0.52 -49.51
N VAL A 247 -14.72 -1.09 -50.42
CA VAL A 247 -14.64 -2.52 -50.77
C VAL A 247 -13.36 -2.76 -51.56
N LYS A 248 -12.45 -3.57 -51.01
CA LYS A 248 -11.18 -3.94 -51.65
C LYS A 248 -11.43 -4.85 -52.86
N PHE A 249 -10.74 -4.65 -53.97
CA PHE A 249 -10.80 -5.58 -55.10
C PHE A 249 -9.42 -6.19 -55.34
N GLY A 250 -9.33 -7.52 -55.29
CA GLY A 250 -8.07 -8.21 -55.57
C GLY A 250 -8.24 -9.53 -56.27
N ILE A 251 -7.15 -10.00 -56.85
CA ILE A 251 -7.14 -11.19 -57.71
C ILE A 251 -5.99 -12.11 -57.28
N SER A 252 -6.24 -13.40 -57.24
CA SER A 252 -5.26 -14.47 -56.97
C SER A 252 -4.89 -15.17 -58.28
N PRO A 253 -3.95 -14.62 -59.09
CA PRO A 253 -3.50 -15.28 -60.30
C PRO A 253 -2.60 -16.47 -59.96
N THR A 254 -2.32 -17.35 -60.94
CA THR A 254 -1.30 -18.38 -60.76
C THR A 254 0.08 -17.75 -60.46
N GLY A 255 0.99 -18.49 -59.84
CA GLY A 255 2.24 -17.89 -59.36
C GLY A 255 3.23 -17.45 -60.45
N ILE A 256 3.12 -17.92 -61.70
CA ILE A 256 4.05 -17.58 -62.79
C ILE A 256 3.35 -16.73 -63.84
N TYR A 257 3.69 -15.43 -63.88
CA TYR A 257 3.21 -14.52 -64.92
C TYR A 257 3.81 -14.86 -66.30
N ARG A 258 5.14 -14.87 -66.38
CA ARG A 258 5.94 -15.21 -67.57
C ARG A 258 7.19 -15.99 -67.16
N ASN A 259 7.66 -16.88 -68.02
CA ASN A 259 8.84 -17.72 -67.82
C ASN A 259 10.14 -17.04 -68.26
N SER A 260 11.26 -17.76 -68.10
CA SER A 260 12.61 -17.30 -68.47
C SER A 260 12.80 -17.05 -69.96
N THR A 261 11.90 -17.57 -70.79
CA THR A 261 11.81 -17.28 -72.23
C THR A 261 11.46 -15.83 -72.52
N ASN A 262 11.00 -15.07 -71.52
CA ASN A 262 10.63 -13.66 -71.62
C ASN A 262 11.35 -12.85 -70.53
N PRO A 263 12.68 -12.68 -70.61
CA PRO A 263 13.51 -12.20 -69.50
C PRO A 263 13.19 -10.77 -69.04
N GLU A 264 12.60 -9.94 -69.89
CA GLU A 264 12.23 -8.55 -69.54
C GLU A 264 11.10 -8.47 -68.50
N ILE A 265 10.18 -9.44 -68.52
CA ILE A 265 8.94 -9.41 -67.73
C ILE A 265 8.64 -10.76 -67.06
N GLY A 266 9.60 -11.69 -67.03
CA GLY A 266 9.42 -13.05 -66.55
C GLY A 266 10.33 -13.43 -65.40
N THR A 267 10.05 -14.59 -64.81
CA THR A 267 10.85 -15.23 -63.76
C THR A 267 11.68 -16.37 -64.31
N ASN A 268 12.78 -16.73 -63.64
CA ASN A 268 13.58 -17.92 -63.99
C ASN A 268 12.82 -19.23 -63.70
N THR A 269 11.80 -19.50 -64.51
CA THR A 269 10.83 -20.59 -64.38
C THR A 269 10.53 -21.19 -65.76
N ARG A 270 9.88 -22.37 -65.75
CA ARG A 270 9.45 -23.11 -66.95
C ARG A 270 8.05 -23.73 -66.77
N GLY A 271 7.26 -23.16 -65.86
CA GLY A 271 5.92 -23.63 -65.51
C GLY A 271 4.83 -23.06 -66.43
N LEU A 272 3.56 -23.21 -66.04
CA LEU A 272 2.45 -22.58 -66.75
C LEU A 272 2.50 -21.07 -66.59
N GLU A 273 2.51 -20.32 -67.70
CA GLU A 273 2.46 -18.85 -67.73
C GLU A 273 1.03 -18.37 -67.86
N HIS A 274 0.45 -17.71 -66.86
CA HIS A 274 -0.94 -17.26 -66.97
C HIS A 274 -1.14 -16.13 -67.98
N TYR A 275 -0.11 -15.34 -68.31
CA TYR A 275 -0.18 -14.32 -69.36
C TYR A 275 -0.51 -14.91 -70.74
N THR A 276 0.05 -16.09 -71.04
CA THR A 276 -0.10 -16.73 -72.36
C THR A 276 -1.19 -17.81 -72.34
N THR A 277 -1.22 -18.63 -71.29
CA THR A 277 -2.10 -19.80 -71.21
C THR A 277 -3.52 -19.44 -70.81
N LEU A 278 -3.67 -18.50 -69.88
CA LEU A 278 -4.96 -18.08 -69.31
C LEU A 278 -5.38 -16.67 -69.78
N HIS A 279 -4.53 -16.00 -70.55
CA HIS A 279 -4.71 -14.63 -71.04
C HIS A 279 -4.98 -13.63 -69.91
N ALA A 280 -4.29 -13.82 -68.78
CA ALA A 280 -4.39 -12.98 -67.60
C ALA A 280 -3.19 -12.00 -67.52
N ASP A 281 -3.41 -10.71 -67.78
CA ASP A 281 -2.35 -9.70 -67.68
C ASP A 281 -2.29 -9.07 -66.27
N SER A 282 -1.96 -9.91 -65.28
CA SER A 282 -1.95 -9.47 -63.88
C SER A 282 -0.97 -8.33 -63.60
N ARG A 283 0.12 -8.24 -64.36
CA ARG A 283 1.10 -7.15 -64.24
C ARG A 283 0.48 -5.82 -64.66
N LYS A 284 -0.29 -5.79 -65.76
CA LYS A 284 -1.04 -4.60 -66.17
C LYS A 284 -2.09 -4.20 -65.14
N TRP A 285 -2.84 -5.15 -64.58
CA TRP A 285 -3.91 -4.83 -63.62
C TRP A 285 -3.40 -4.10 -62.38
N ILE A 286 -2.27 -4.56 -61.83
CA ILE A 286 -1.65 -3.92 -60.66
C ILE A 286 -0.94 -2.60 -61.04
N GLN A 287 -0.30 -2.54 -62.21
CA GLN A 287 0.36 -1.32 -62.70
C GLN A 287 -0.63 -0.17 -62.95
N GLU A 288 -1.80 -0.49 -63.52
CA GLU A 288 -2.87 0.49 -63.78
C GLU A 288 -3.73 0.78 -62.53
N GLY A 289 -3.48 0.07 -61.41
CA GLY A 289 -4.23 0.24 -60.18
C GLY A 289 -5.67 -0.27 -60.23
N TRP A 290 -6.02 -1.15 -61.19
CA TRP A 290 -7.34 -1.77 -61.30
C TRP A 290 -7.59 -2.84 -60.22
N VAL A 291 -6.55 -3.22 -59.48
CA VAL A 291 -6.67 -4.04 -58.27
C VAL A 291 -5.98 -3.34 -57.11
N ASP A 292 -6.54 -3.49 -55.92
CA ASP A 292 -5.93 -3.02 -54.67
C ASP A 292 -4.84 -3.98 -54.18
N TYR A 293 -4.97 -5.26 -54.54
CA TYR A 293 -3.95 -6.26 -54.23
C TYR A 293 -3.93 -7.40 -55.25
N LEU A 294 -2.77 -8.05 -55.34
CA LEU A 294 -2.64 -9.37 -55.96
C LEU A 294 -2.27 -10.41 -54.92
N ALA A 295 -2.82 -11.62 -55.07
CA ALA A 295 -2.54 -12.76 -54.20
C ALA A 295 -1.93 -13.95 -54.98
N PRO A 296 -0.73 -13.83 -55.57
CA PRO A 296 -0.21 -14.84 -56.48
C PRO A 296 -0.05 -16.22 -55.82
N GLN A 297 -0.51 -17.25 -56.50
CA GLN A 297 -0.52 -18.64 -56.03
C GLN A 297 0.85 -19.30 -56.19
N VAL A 298 1.80 -19.01 -55.29
CA VAL A 298 3.16 -19.56 -55.31
C VAL A 298 3.19 -20.95 -54.65
N TYR A 299 2.51 -21.91 -55.28
CA TYR A 299 2.22 -23.24 -54.72
C TYR A 299 3.33 -24.27 -54.92
N TRP A 300 4.57 -23.84 -54.67
CA TRP A 300 5.78 -24.64 -54.86
C TRP A 300 6.65 -24.57 -53.59
N TRP A 301 7.51 -25.57 -53.39
CA TRP A 301 8.44 -25.58 -52.26
C TRP A 301 9.71 -24.78 -52.60
N ILE A 302 10.46 -24.38 -51.56
CA ILE A 302 11.69 -23.59 -51.74
C ILE A 302 12.79 -24.48 -52.34
N GLY A 303 13.23 -24.15 -53.55
CA GLY A 303 14.18 -24.91 -54.37
C GLY A 303 13.52 -25.70 -55.51
N GLN A 304 12.20 -25.58 -55.72
CA GLN A 304 11.50 -26.40 -56.71
C GLN A 304 12.00 -26.18 -58.15
N PRO A 305 12.53 -27.21 -58.85
CA PRO A 305 13.06 -27.02 -60.20
C PRO A 305 12.02 -26.51 -61.19
N GLY A 306 12.26 -25.31 -61.72
CA GLY A 306 11.42 -24.68 -62.74
C GLY A 306 10.23 -23.88 -62.23
N ALA A 307 9.99 -23.85 -60.91
CA ALA A 307 8.94 -23.04 -60.28
C ALA A 307 9.31 -22.76 -58.82
N ASP A 308 10.55 -22.35 -58.56
CA ASP A 308 11.08 -22.21 -57.21
C ASP A 308 10.38 -21.07 -56.45
N TYR A 309 9.80 -21.37 -55.28
CA TYR A 309 9.25 -20.35 -54.38
C TYR A 309 10.27 -19.24 -54.06
N GLY A 310 11.53 -19.62 -53.84
CA GLY A 310 12.66 -18.73 -53.57
C GLY A 310 13.01 -17.78 -54.72
N ILE A 311 12.50 -18.03 -55.92
CA ILE A 311 12.70 -17.19 -57.12
C ILE A 311 11.44 -16.41 -57.47
N VAL A 312 10.28 -17.07 -57.39
CA VAL A 312 8.99 -16.48 -57.80
C VAL A 312 8.53 -15.41 -56.80
N THR A 313 8.67 -15.65 -55.50
CA THR A 313 8.21 -14.72 -54.47
C THR A 313 8.97 -13.37 -54.49
N PRO A 314 10.32 -13.32 -54.59
CA PRO A 314 11.05 -12.06 -54.73
C PRO A 314 10.72 -11.29 -56.01
N TRP A 315 10.35 -11.99 -57.08
CA TRP A 315 9.92 -11.31 -58.30
C TRP A 315 8.60 -10.58 -58.10
N TRP A 316 7.64 -11.20 -57.42
CA TRP A 316 6.37 -10.55 -57.08
C TRP A 316 6.53 -9.33 -56.19
N ASN A 317 7.48 -9.35 -55.24
CA ASN A 317 7.84 -8.14 -54.48
C ASN A 317 8.19 -6.95 -55.41
N ASN A 318 8.83 -7.22 -56.54
CA ASN A 318 9.22 -6.17 -57.49
C ASN A 318 8.09 -5.77 -58.45
N GLN A 319 6.96 -6.48 -58.46
CA GLN A 319 5.77 -6.16 -59.28
C GLN A 319 4.64 -5.51 -58.47
N ALA A 320 4.95 -4.91 -57.32
CA ALA A 320 3.92 -4.37 -56.44
C ALA A 320 3.30 -3.05 -56.96
N TYR A 321 4.04 -2.21 -57.69
CA TYR A 321 3.59 -0.90 -58.20
C TYR A 321 2.83 -0.04 -57.17
N GLY A 322 3.28 -0.05 -55.90
CA GLY A 322 2.62 0.69 -54.82
C GLY A 322 1.26 0.11 -54.41
N ARG A 323 1.04 -1.18 -54.64
CA ARG A 323 -0.11 -1.97 -54.20
C ARG A 323 0.38 -3.18 -53.40
N HIS A 324 -0.54 -3.86 -52.71
CA HIS A 324 -0.15 -4.98 -51.88
C HIS A 324 0.00 -6.29 -52.66
N ILE A 325 1.01 -7.06 -52.29
CA ILE A 325 1.19 -8.46 -52.70
C ILE A 325 1.01 -9.36 -51.49
N TYR A 326 0.14 -10.36 -51.59
CA TYR A 326 -0.09 -11.38 -50.58
C TYR A 326 0.24 -12.78 -51.13
N ILE A 327 1.27 -13.44 -50.62
CA ILE A 327 1.69 -14.71 -51.22
C ILE A 327 0.72 -15.85 -50.89
N GLY A 328 0.20 -16.53 -51.90
CA GLY A 328 -0.58 -17.74 -51.76
C GLY A 328 0.31 -18.94 -51.37
N LEU A 329 -0.04 -19.64 -50.29
CA LEU A 329 0.67 -20.79 -49.75
C LEU A 329 -0.14 -22.08 -49.96
N ALA A 330 0.55 -23.16 -50.37
CA ALA A 330 -0.07 -24.44 -50.69
C ALA A 330 -0.16 -25.39 -49.48
N GLY A 331 -0.98 -25.04 -48.49
CA GLY A 331 -1.23 -25.90 -47.32
C GLY A 331 -1.73 -27.30 -47.72
N TYR A 332 -2.54 -27.38 -48.77
CA TYR A 332 -3.07 -28.66 -49.28
C TYR A 332 -2.01 -29.64 -49.82
N LYS A 333 -0.78 -29.17 -50.11
CA LYS A 333 0.31 -30.02 -50.57
C LYS A 333 1.16 -30.59 -49.44
N VAL A 334 1.13 -29.96 -48.26
CA VAL A 334 1.96 -30.35 -47.11
C VAL A 334 1.68 -31.81 -46.75
N ASN A 335 2.71 -32.65 -46.73
CA ASN A 335 2.59 -34.08 -46.42
C ASN A 335 1.64 -34.87 -47.31
N ASP A 336 1.30 -34.38 -48.51
CA ASP A 336 0.57 -35.17 -49.50
C ASP A 336 1.55 -36.02 -50.31
N PRO A 337 1.50 -37.36 -50.23
CA PRO A 337 2.39 -38.23 -51.00
C PRO A 337 2.34 -37.98 -52.50
N ALA A 338 1.18 -37.55 -53.04
CA ALA A 338 1.02 -37.24 -54.46
C ALA A 338 1.83 -36.01 -54.91
N GLN A 339 2.27 -35.17 -53.97
CA GLN A 339 3.04 -33.95 -54.24
C GLN A 339 4.56 -34.13 -54.07
N GLY A 340 4.98 -35.29 -53.56
CA GLY A 340 6.39 -35.68 -53.42
C GLY A 340 7.04 -35.29 -52.08
N VAL A 341 8.21 -35.89 -51.83
CA VAL A 341 8.90 -35.90 -50.53
C VAL A 341 9.29 -34.51 -50.00
N ASN A 342 9.49 -33.52 -50.87
CA ASN A 342 9.88 -32.17 -50.43
C ASN A 342 8.76 -31.45 -49.66
N TRP A 343 7.50 -31.80 -49.91
CA TRP A 343 6.36 -31.32 -49.12
C TRP A 343 6.17 -32.07 -47.81
N ALA A 344 6.91 -33.16 -47.58
CA ALA A 344 6.97 -33.86 -46.30
C ALA A 344 7.97 -33.23 -45.32
N ASN A 345 8.51 -32.05 -45.63
CA ASN A 345 9.39 -31.29 -44.74
C ASN A 345 8.58 -30.28 -43.89
N PRO A 346 8.55 -30.43 -42.55
CA PRO A 346 7.77 -29.56 -41.65
C PRO A 346 8.21 -28.09 -41.67
N SER A 347 9.44 -27.79 -42.11
CA SER A 347 9.96 -26.42 -42.18
C SER A 347 9.57 -25.68 -43.46
N GLN A 348 8.92 -26.31 -44.45
CA GLN A 348 8.62 -25.64 -45.73
C GLN A 348 7.76 -24.39 -45.56
N ILE A 349 6.56 -24.52 -44.98
CA ILE A 349 5.67 -23.37 -44.76
C ILE A 349 6.30 -22.33 -43.81
N PRO A 350 6.88 -22.70 -42.65
CA PRO A 350 7.63 -21.77 -41.81
C PRO A 350 8.75 -21.00 -42.55
N ASN A 351 9.51 -21.67 -43.43
CA ASN A 351 10.54 -21.01 -44.23
C ASN A 351 9.95 -19.98 -45.19
N GLN A 352 8.83 -20.32 -45.84
CA GLN A 352 8.12 -19.44 -46.77
C GLN A 352 7.61 -18.17 -46.06
N VAL A 353 6.99 -18.32 -44.88
CA VAL A 353 6.52 -17.17 -44.09
C VAL A 353 7.67 -16.28 -43.62
N ARG A 354 8.80 -16.87 -43.18
CA ARG A 354 10.01 -16.08 -42.87
C ARG A 354 10.52 -15.30 -44.07
N MET A 355 10.43 -15.89 -45.25
CA MET A 355 10.82 -15.21 -46.47
C MET A 355 9.90 -14.03 -46.75
N VAL A 356 8.58 -14.21 -46.72
CA VAL A 356 7.59 -13.12 -46.91
C VAL A 356 7.85 -11.94 -45.98
N ARG A 357 8.15 -12.21 -44.71
CA ARG A 357 8.39 -11.17 -43.70
C ARG A 357 9.83 -10.62 -43.68
N SER A 358 10.69 -11.04 -44.60
CA SER A 358 12.06 -10.54 -44.66
C SER A 358 12.08 -9.05 -44.97
N ALA A 359 12.94 -8.29 -44.29
CA ALA A 359 13.15 -6.87 -44.59
C ALA A 359 13.64 -6.61 -46.04
N SER A 360 14.15 -7.64 -46.72
CA SER A 360 14.52 -7.58 -48.14
C SER A 360 13.32 -7.48 -49.10
N TYR A 361 12.10 -7.78 -48.64
CA TYR A 361 10.88 -7.79 -49.47
C TYR A 361 9.78 -6.90 -48.87
N PRO A 362 9.98 -5.56 -48.86
CA PRO A 362 9.08 -4.63 -48.18
C PRO A 362 7.68 -4.52 -48.79
N ASN A 363 7.47 -5.04 -50.01
CA ASN A 363 6.18 -4.99 -50.70
C ASN A 363 5.35 -6.27 -50.49
N LEU A 364 5.85 -7.23 -49.72
CA LEU A 364 5.09 -8.43 -49.35
C LEU A 364 4.40 -8.19 -48.00
N TYR A 365 3.09 -7.96 -48.05
CA TYR A 365 2.31 -7.51 -46.90
C TYR A 365 1.60 -8.64 -46.15
N GLY A 366 1.88 -9.89 -46.53
CA GLY A 366 1.31 -11.06 -45.88
C GLY A 366 1.15 -12.24 -46.83
N GLN A 367 0.33 -13.19 -46.39
CA GLN A 367 0.14 -14.46 -47.07
C GLN A 367 -1.26 -15.00 -46.84
N ALA A 368 -1.71 -15.86 -47.75
CA ALA A 368 -2.97 -16.57 -47.62
C ALA A 368 -2.77 -18.07 -47.87
N VAL A 369 -3.44 -18.93 -47.10
CA VAL A 369 -3.27 -20.39 -47.22
C VAL A 369 -4.42 -20.99 -48.00
N TYR A 370 -4.09 -21.67 -49.09
CA TYR A 370 -5.02 -22.58 -49.77
C TYR A 370 -4.81 -23.99 -49.22
N ASN A 371 -5.75 -24.54 -48.47
CA ASN A 371 -7.10 -24.04 -48.13
C ASN A 371 -7.45 -24.28 -46.66
N THR A 372 -8.69 -23.94 -46.27
CA THR A 372 -9.19 -24.10 -44.91
C THR A 372 -9.11 -25.55 -44.40
N SER A 373 -9.44 -26.54 -45.22
CA SER A 373 -9.33 -27.96 -44.84
C SER A 373 -7.89 -28.34 -44.51
N SER A 374 -6.91 -27.81 -45.24
CA SER A 374 -5.50 -28.03 -44.94
C SER A 374 -5.07 -27.38 -43.61
N LEU A 375 -5.57 -26.19 -43.29
CA LEU A 375 -5.32 -25.52 -42.02
C LEU A 375 -5.97 -26.22 -40.84
N ARG A 376 -7.11 -26.89 -41.05
CA ARG A 376 -7.83 -27.62 -39.99
C ARG A 376 -7.34 -29.06 -39.81
N SER A 377 -6.60 -29.59 -40.78
CA SER A 377 -6.11 -30.96 -40.77
C SER A 377 -5.02 -31.17 -39.70
N THR A 378 -5.11 -32.31 -39.01
CA THR A 378 -4.09 -32.76 -38.04
C THR A 378 -2.95 -33.56 -38.67
N THR A 379 -3.03 -33.89 -39.98
CA THR A 379 -2.04 -34.75 -40.66
C THR A 379 -1.01 -33.98 -41.47
N ARG A 380 -1.03 -32.64 -41.42
CA ARG A 380 -0.18 -31.74 -42.24
C ARG A 380 1.09 -31.30 -41.50
N LEU A 381 1.77 -32.22 -40.82
CA LEU A 381 3.06 -31.97 -40.15
C LEU A 381 3.07 -30.79 -39.16
N GLY A 382 1.92 -30.48 -38.55
CA GLY A 382 1.82 -29.39 -37.57
C GLY A 382 2.08 -27.99 -38.13
N PHE A 383 2.05 -27.75 -39.44
CA PHE A 383 2.37 -26.41 -39.98
C PHE A 383 1.44 -25.32 -39.42
N ARG A 384 0.16 -25.65 -39.17
CA ARG A 384 -0.78 -24.79 -38.46
C ARG A 384 -0.25 -24.39 -37.09
N ASP A 385 0.32 -25.33 -36.34
CA ASP A 385 0.81 -25.07 -34.98
C ASP A 385 2.04 -24.17 -35.04
N SER A 386 2.94 -24.35 -36.01
CA SER A 386 4.02 -23.39 -36.27
C SER A 386 3.47 -22.00 -36.59
N LEU A 387 2.48 -21.90 -37.48
CA LEU A 387 1.83 -20.62 -37.77
C LEU A 387 1.26 -19.99 -36.49
N ARG A 388 0.45 -20.72 -35.72
CA ARG A 388 -0.19 -20.21 -34.50
C ARG A 388 0.80 -19.81 -33.42
N ASN A 389 1.81 -20.64 -33.15
CA ASN A 389 2.67 -20.50 -31.98
C ASN A 389 3.88 -19.59 -32.24
N ASP A 390 4.38 -19.57 -33.48
CA ASP A 390 5.63 -18.87 -33.81
C ASP A 390 5.40 -17.60 -34.64
N PHE A 391 4.43 -17.63 -35.56
CA PHE A 391 4.23 -16.53 -36.52
C PHE A 391 3.02 -15.64 -36.16
N TYR A 392 1.89 -16.22 -35.79
CA TYR A 392 0.59 -15.57 -35.61
C TYR A 392 0.19 -15.45 -34.14
N ARG A 393 1.11 -15.71 -33.22
CA ARG A 393 0.88 -15.71 -31.77
C ARG A 393 0.30 -14.41 -31.23
N ARG A 394 0.59 -13.29 -31.88
CA ARG A 394 0.06 -11.96 -31.52
C ARG A 394 -0.90 -11.45 -32.59
N PRO A 395 -1.92 -10.68 -32.19
CA PRO A 395 -2.75 -9.94 -33.13
C PRO A 395 -1.89 -8.95 -33.92
N VAL A 396 -2.39 -8.62 -35.11
CA VAL A 396 -1.80 -7.66 -36.04
C VAL A 396 -2.92 -6.89 -36.68
N LEU A 397 -2.64 -5.67 -37.11
CA LEU A 397 -3.56 -4.91 -37.95
C LEU A 397 -3.44 -5.40 -39.39
N LEU A 398 -4.46 -5.15 -40.20
CA LEU A 398 -4.28 -5.33 -41.64
C LEU A 398 -3.37 -4.22 -42.22
N PRO A 399 -2.66 -4.52 -43.31
CA PRO A 399 -1.90 -3.52 -44.04
C PRO A 399 -2.79 -2.35 -44.51
N ALA A 400 -2.39 -1.12 -44.20
CA ALA A 400 -3.11 0.07 -44.63
C ALA A 400 -2.96 0.29 -46.14
N MET A 401 -3.98 0.85 -46.80
CA MET A 401 -3.98 1.12 -48.25
C MET A 401 -3.94 2.62 -48.55
N PRO A 402 -2.82 3.32 -48.32
CA PRO A 402 -2.73 4.78 -48.38
C PRO A 402 -3.04 5.39 -49.75
N TRP A 403 -3.02 4.60 -50.82
CA TRP A 403 -3.43 5.05 -52.16
C TRP A 403 -4.96 5.05 -52.36
N ARG A 404 -5.72 4.45 -51.44
CA ARG A 404 -7.18 4.48 -51.40
C ARG A 404 -7.67 5.56 -50.46
N ASP A 405 -7.09 5.57 -49.28
CA ASP A 405 -7.37 6.51 -48.22
C ASP A 405 -6.21 6.50 -47.22
N ASN A 406 -5.80 7.67 -46.77
CA ASN A 406 -4.68 7.88 -45.85
C ASN A 406 -5.08 8.80 -44.69
N GLU A 407 -6.36 9.13 -44.56
CA GLU A 407 -6.88 9.86 -43.41
C GLU A 407 -7.31 8.83 -42.36
N ALA A 408 -6.83 9.01 -41.13
CA ALA A 408 -7.22 8.14 -40.03
C ALA A 408 -8.52 8.65 -39.37
N PRO A 409 -9.33 7.77 -38.76
CA PRO A 409 -10.41 8.20 -37.90
C PRO A 409 -9.87 9.04 -36.73
N ALA A 410 -10.71 9.86 -36.12
CA ALA A 410 -10.35 10.56 -34.89
C ALA A 410 -10.09 9.58 -33.73
N ALA A 411 -9.39 10.05 -32.68
CA ALA A 411 -9.06 9.20 -31.53
C ALA A 411 -10.31 8.83 -30.71
N PRO A 412 -10.38 7.58 -30.18
CA PRO A 412 -11.34 7.26 -29.13
C PRO A 412 -11.01 8.04 -27.85
N SER A 413 -12.00 8.25 -27.01
CA SER A 413 -11.87 9.05 -25.78
C SER A 413 -12.50 8.35 -24.58
N ALA A 414 -12.26 8.88 -23.37
CA ALA A 414 -12.81 8.36 -22.12
C ALA A 414 -12.56 6.85 -21.94
N LEU A 415 -11.33 6.41 -22.25
CA LEU A 415 -10.93 5.03 -21.99
C LEU A 415 -10.79 4.84 -20.47
N THR A 416 -11.47 3.81 -19.96
CA THR A 416 -11.46 3.42 -18.54
C THR A 416 -11.08 1.95 -18.40
N ALA A 417 -10.41 1.61 -17.30
CA ALA A 417 -10.12 0.23 -16.91
C ALA A 417 -10.71 -0.07 -15.53
N THR A 418 -11.36 -1.23 -15.42
CA THR A 418 -11.96 -1.72 -14.17
C THR A 418 -11.53 -3.16 -13.93
N ARG A 419 -11.01 -3.44 -12.73
CA ARG A 419 -10.61 -4.79 -12.35
C ARG A 419 -11.84 -5.63 -11.96
N ASN A 420 -12.02 -6.76 -12.62
CA ASN A 420 -13.08 -7.71 -12.32
C ASN A 420 -12.69 -8.66 -11.17
N ALA A 421 -13.69 -9.27 -10.55
CA ALA A 421 -13.50 -10.19 -9.42
C ALA A 421 -12.69 -11.46 -9.79
N ASP A 422 -12.73 -11.88 -11.06
CA ASP A 422 -11.97 -13.01 -11.59
C ASP A 422 -10.50 -12.66 -11.93
N GLY A 423 -10.09 -11.41 -11.70
CA GLY A 423 -8.74 -10.92 -11.98
C GLY A 423 -8.52 -10.41 -13.41
N THR A 424 -9.53 -10.43 -14.27
CA THR A 424 -9.50 -9.77 -15.58
C THR A 424 -9.64 -8.25 -15.46
N THR A 425 -9.29 -7.51 -16.52
CA THR A 425 -9.49 -6.06 -16.58
C THR A 425 -10.49 -5.74 -17.69
N GLY A 426 -11.66 -5.22 -17.31
CA GLY A 426 -12.64 -4.70 -18.25
C GLY A 426 -12.24 -3.31 -18.73
N LEU A 427 -12.27 -3.08 -20.03
CA LEU A 427 -12.02 -1.82 -20.69
C LEU A 427 -13.29 -1.31 -21.37
N ALA A 428 -13.51 0.00 -21.32
CA ALA A 428 -14.58 0.67 -22.04
C ALA A 428 -14.14 2.06 -22.50
N TRP A 429 -14.54 2.47 -23.71
CA TRP A 429 -14.22 3.78 -24.29
C TRP A 429 -15.39 4.34 -25.10
N THR A 430 -15.32 5.64 -25.38
CA THR A 430 -16.24 6.34 -26.28
C THR A 430 -15.67 6.35 -27.70
N PRO A 431 -16.41 5.85 -28.71
CA PRO A 431 -15.97 5.89 -30.09
C PRO A 431 -15.97 7.35 -30.61
N PRO A 432 -15.15 7.66 -31.64
CA PRO A 432 -15.19 8.97 -32.29
C PRO A 432 -16.57 9.29 -32.88
N ALA A 433 -16.91 10.57 -32.97
CA ALA A 433 -18.13 11.00 -33.62
C ALA A 433 -18.11 10.64 -35.12
N ALA A 434 -19.26 10.25 -35.67
CA ALA A 434 -19.40 9.96 -37.09
C ALA A 434 -19.12 11.24 -37.92
N THR A 435 -18.34 11.07 -38.99
CA THR A 435 -17.98 12.16 -39.91
C THR A 435 -18.96 12.30 -41.07
N GLY A 436 -19.77 11.25 -41.34
CA GLY A 436 -20.60 11.13 -42.54
C GLY A 436 -19.83 10.70 -43.78
N ASN A 437 -18.49 10.62 -43.72
CA ASN A 437 -17.67 9.96 -44.72
C ASN A 437 -17.38 8.53 -44.25
N PRO A 438 -17.91 7.49 -44.92
CA PRO A 438 -17.73 6.09 -44.49
C PRO A 438 -16.29 5.59 -44.55
N LEU A 439 -15.37 6.36 -45.16
CA LEU A 439 -13.93 6.06 -45.15
C LEU A 439 -13.26 6.49 -43.84
N ASP A 440 -13.72 7.57 -43.19
CA ASP A 440 -13.10 8.12 -41.97
C ASP A 440 -13.79 7.61 -40.68
N GLU A 441 -14.75 6.69 -40.83
CA GLU A 441 -15.51 6.13 -39.72
C GLU A 441 -14.73 5.05 -38.98
N ALA A 442 -14.70 5.15 -37.65
CA ALA A 442 -14.15 4.10 -36.80
C ALA A 442 -14.98 2.82 -36.93
N ARG A 443 -14.37 1.77 -37.48
CA ARG A 443 -14.97 0.45 -37.68
C ARG A 443 -14.56 -0.55 -36.61
N GLN A 444 -13.29 -0.53 -36.22
CA GLN A 444 -12.71 -1.42 -35.21
C GLN A 444 -11.76 -0.62 -34.32
N PHE A 445 -11.30 -1.25 -33.24
CA PHE A 445 -10.33 -0.64 -32.33
C PHE A 445 -9.17 -1.59 -32.08
N ALA A 446 -7.96 -1.03 -31.98
CA ALA A 446 -6.78 -1.75 -31.54
C ALA A 446 -6.49 -1.41 -30.08
N VAL A 447 -6.40 -2.46 -29.25
CA VAL A 447 -6.15 -2.37 -27.81
C VAL A 447 -4.68 -2.67 -27.54
N TYR A 448 -4.03 -1.72 -26.88
CA TYR A 448 -2.62 -1.80 -26.50
C TYR A 448 -2.48 -1.96 -24.99
N ARG A 449 -1.50 -2.75 -24.57
CA ARG A 449 -1.16 -2.99 -23.16
C ARG A 449 0.35 -2.94 -22.92
N ALA A 450 0.77 -2.29 -21.84
CA ALA A 450 2.15 -2.30 -21.37
C ALA A 450 2.25 -2.43 -19.83
N GLU A 451 3.44 -2.74 -19.34
CA GLU A 451 3.77 -2.80 -17.90
C GLU A 451 4.12 -1.42 -17.32
N THR A 452 4.25 -0.40 -18.18
CA THR A 452 4.52 0.99 -17.80
C THR A 452 3.58 1.92 -18.57
N PRO A 453 3.37 3.18 -18.13
CA PRO A 453 2.54 4.14 -18.87
C PRO A 453 3.05 4.46 -20.29
N ALA A 454 4.31 4.15 -20.59
CA ALA A 454 4.91 4.35 -21.91
C ALA A 454 4.50 3.22 -22.89
N ILE A 455 3.42 3.44 -23.63
CA ILE A 455 2.87 2.47 -24.58
C ILE A 455 3.33 2.79 -26.02
N ASP A 456 4.21 1.96 -26.58
CA ASP A 456 4.52 1.95 -28.02
C ASP A 456 3.33 1.46 -28.86
N VAL A 457 2.53 2.40 -29.37
CA VAL A 457 1.49 2.13 -30.34
C VAL A 457 2.02 2.07 -31.77
N ALA A 458 3.26 2.50 -32.07
CA ALA A 458 3.82 2.44 -33.43
C ALA A 458 4.28 1.03 -33.81
N GLY A 459 4.68 0.21 -32.84
CA GLY A 459 5.00 -1.20 -32.97
C GLY A 459 3.83 -2.15 -32.66
N GLY A 460 4.00 -3.44 -33.03
CA GLY A 460 3.04 -4.50 -32.69
C GLY A 460 3.29 -5.16 -31.34
N ALA A 461 4.26 -4.68 -30.55
CA ALA A 461 4.70 -5.35 -29.33
C ALA A 461 3.66 -5.25 -28.21
N HIS A 462 2.98 -4.10 -28.10
CA HIS A 462 1.95 -3.85 -27.09
C HIS A 462 0.53 -4.14 -27.59
N LEU A 463 0.34 -4.44 -28.88
CA LEU A 463 -0.98 -4.79 -29.41
C LEU A 463 -1.43 -6.14 -28.84
N VAL A 464 -2.52 -6.13 -28.07
CA VAL A 464 -3.08 -7.31 -27.42
C VAL A 464 -4.41 -7.75 -28.01
N HIS A 465 -5.12 -6.86 -28.70
CA HIS A 465 -6.39 -7.21 -29.35
C HIS A 465 -6.75 -6.26 -30.50
N VAL A 466 -7.48 -6.77 -31.48
CA VAL A 466 -8.22 -5.98 -32.47
C VAL A 466 -9.69 -6.39 -32.32
N THR A 467 -10.57 -5.44 -32.05
CA THR A 467 -11.94 -5.72 -31.62
C THR A 467 -12.81 -6.26 -32.77
N ALA A 468 -13.96 -6.83 -32.41
CA ALA A 468 -15.08 -6.98 -33.34
C ALA A 468 -15.50 -5.60 -33.91
N VAL A 469 -16.16 -5.62 -35.06
CA VAL A 469 -16.69 -4.40 -35.69
C VAL A 469 -17.65 -3.68 -34.74
N GLY A 470 -17.41 -2.40 -34.48
CA GLY A 470 -18.22 -1.54 -33.63
C GLY A 470 -18.13 -1.79 -32.12
N ALA A 471 -17.33 -2.75 -31.66
CA ALA A 471 -17.20 -3.03 -30.23
C ALA A 471 -16.39 -1.93 -29.52
N THR A 472 -16.94 -1.38 -28.44
CA THR A 472 -16.33 -0.30 -27.64
C THR A 472 -15.89 -0.75 -26.25
N THR A 473 -15.82 -2.06 -26.05
CA THR A 473 -15.39 -2.70 -24.80
C THR A 473 -14.48 -3.89 -25.10
N PHE A 474 -13.61 -4.21 -24.15
CA PHE A 474 -12.75 -5.40 -24.22
C PHE A 474 -12.42 -5.88 -22.80
N THR A 475 -12.40 -7.19 -22.59
CA THR A 475 -11.93 -7.77 -21.33
C THR A 475 -10.55 -8.38 -21.55
N ASP A 476 -9.54 -7.76 -20.98
CA ASP A 476 -8.18 -8.28 -20.98
C ASP A 476 -7.99 -9.33 -19.89
N THR A 477 -7.30 -10.42 -20.23
CA THR A 477 -6.80 -11.39 -19.26
C THR A 477 -5.29 -11.14 -19.09
N PRO A 478 -4.87 -10.48 -18.00
CA PRO A 478 -3.48 -10.13 -17.81
C PRO A 478 -2.57 -11.38 -17.74
N PRO A 479 -1.35 -11.36 -18.31
CA PRO A 479 -0.45 -12.52 -18.31
C PRO A 479 -0.01 -12.92 -16.91
N VAL A 480 0.14 -11.93 -16.03
CA VAL A 480 0.45 -12.09 -14.61
C VAL A 480 -0.72 -11.51 -13.81
N PRO A 481 -1.57 -12.36 -13.21
CA PRO A 481 -2.68 -11.90 -12.39
C PRO A 481 -2.20 -11.04 -11.22
N GLY A 482 -2.82 -9.88 -11.02
CA GLY A 482 -2.53 -8.98 -9.88
C GLY A 482 -1.52 -7.87 -10.17
N ASN A 483 -0.79 -7.94 -11.30
CA ASN A 483 0.00 -6.80 -11.76
C ASN A 483 -0.91 -5.73 -12.37
N THR A 484 -0.56 -4.47 -12.13
CA THR A 484 -1.14 -3.33 -12.85
C THR A 484 -0.58 -3.27 -14.27
N TYR A 485 -1.46 -3.04 -15.24
CA TYR A 485 -1.09 -2.82 -16.64
C TYR A 485 -1.76 -1.53 -17.13
N PHE A 486 -1.09 -0.89 -18.08
CA PHE A 486 -1.53 0.34 -18.69
C PHE A 486 -2.09 0.05 -20.07
N TYR A 487 -3.16 0.75 -20.42
CA TYR A 487 -3.93 0.53 -21.64
C TYR A 487 -4.10 1.82 -22.44
N GLN A 488 -4.10 1.66 -23.75
CA GLN A 488 -4.51 2.66 -24.73
C GLN A 488 -5.30 1.99 -25.84
N VAL A 489 -6.19 2.74 -26.47
CA VAL A 489 -6.99 2.27 -27.61
C VAL A 489 -6.82 3.25 -28.77
N THR A 490 -6.74 2.71 -29.98
CA THR A 490 -6.79 3.48 -31.24
C THR A 490 -7.99 3.02 -32.06
N ALA A 491 -8.55 3.91 -32.87
CA ALA A 491 -9.60 3.60 -33.83
C ALA A 491 -8.99 3.19 -35.18
N LEU A 492 -9.66 2.28 -35.88
CA LEU A 492 -9.31 1.78 -37.20
C LEU A 492 -10.50 1.96 -38.14
N ASP A 493 -10.26 2.49 -39.33
CA ASP A 493 -11.24 2.51 -40.40
C ASP A 493 -11.23 1.21 -41.25
N ARG A 494 -11.95 1.21 -42.38
CA ARG A 494 -12.03 0.07 -43.32
C ARG A 494 -10.73 -0.23 -44.07
N PHE A 495 -9.85 0.75 -44.21
CA PHE A 495 -8.51 0.56 -44.75
C PHE A 495 -7.47 0.36 -43.65
N HIS A 496 -7.88 0.28 -42.38
CA HIS A 496 -7.03 0.15 -41.21
C HIS A 496 -6.05 1.32 -41.04
N ASN A 497 -6.41 2.52 -41.53
CA ASN A 497 -5.73 3.73 -41.04
C ASN A 497 -6.06 3.86 -39.56
N GLU A 498 -5.06 4.26 -38.80
CA GLU A 498 -5.09 4.15 -37.35
C GLU A 498 -4.98 5.52 -36.72
N SER A 499 -5.93 5.83 -35.83
CA SER A 499 -5.99 7.13 -35.16
C SER A 499 -4.79 7.35 -34.25
N THR A 500 -4.63 8.59 -33.78
CA THR A 500 -3.87 8.84 -32.55
C THR A 500 -4.53 8.08 -31.38
N PRO A 501 -3.76 7.66 -30.35
CA PRO A 501 -4.30 6.88 -29.24
C PRO A 501 -5.20 7.72 -28.31
N SER A 502 -6.04 7.02 -27.55
CA SER A 502 -6.80 7.56 -26.42
C SER A 502 -5.88 8.04 -25.28
N ASN A 503 -6.50 8.55 -24.21
CA ASN A 503 -5.85 8.66 -22.90
C ASN A 503 -5.28 7.29 -22.47
N VAL A 504 -4.19 7.33 -21.70
CA VAL A 504 -3.66 6.16 -20.99
C VAL A 504 -4.55 5.92 -19.77
N THR A 505 -4.83 4.66 -19.45
CA THR A 505 -5.52 4.30 -18.20
C THR A 505 -5.00 2.97 -17.67
N ASP A 506 -5.25 2.72 -16.40
CA ASP A 506 -5.00 1.45 -15.71
C ASP A 506 -6.21 1.13 -14.81
N TYR A 507 -6.12 0.17 -13.88
CA TYR A 507 -7.20 -0.06 -12.90
C TYR A 507 -6.90 0.50 -11.50
N ALA A 508 -5.66 0.89 -11.19
CA ALA A 508 -5.30 1.36 -9.85
C ALA A 508 -5.81 2.79 -9.66
N GLY A 509 -6.23 3.10 -8.43
CA GLY A 509 -6.52 4.48 -8.04
C GLY A 509 -5.26 5.17 -7.49
N PRO A 510 -5.36 6.48 -7.19
CA PRO A 510 -4.25 7.27 -6.68
C PRO A 510 -3.59 6.66 -5.45
N VAL A 511 -2.28 6.81 -5.32
CA VAL A 511 -1.54 6.46 -4.11
C VAL A 511 -1.61 7.63 -3.13
N VAL A 512 -2.05 7.35 -1.90
CA VAL A 512 -2.13 8.33 -0.81
C VAL A 512 -1.12 7.99 0.27
N VAL A 513 -0.11 8.84 0.43
CA VAL A 513 0.85 8.77 1.54
C VAL A 513 0.36 9.67 2.67
N LEU A 514 -0.01 9.04 3.78
CA LEU A 514 -0.59 9.71 4.94
C LEU A 514 0.49 10.41 5.79
N PRO A 515 0.14 11.53 6.46
CA PRO A 515 0.97 12.11 7.51
C PRO A 515 1.04 11.18 8.74
N PRO A 516 2.03 11.40 9.64
CA PRO A 516 2.02 10.76 10.96
C PRO A 516 0.82 11.24 11.80
N THR A 517 0.57 10.57 12.93
CA THR A 517 -0.45 10.98 13.91
C THR A 517 -0.33 12.46 14.25
N GLN A 518 -1.45 13.18 14.20
CA GLN A 518 -1.50 14.61 14.52
C GLN A 518 -2.05 14.83 15.93
N THR A 519 -1.61 15.90 16.60
CA THR A 519 -2.19 16.34 17.88
C THR A 519 -3.17 17.49 17.65
N LEU A 520 -4.27 17.49 18.40
CA LEU A 520 -5.28 18.55 18.34
C LEU A 520 -5.52 19.09 19.75
N VAL A 521 -5.09 20.33 20.01
CA VAL A 521 -5.26 20.93 21.34
C VAL A 521 -6.73 21.28 21.57
N LEU A 522 -7.28 20.81 22.70
CA LEU A 522 -8.65 21.07 23.11
C LEU A 522 -8.77 22.45 23.79
N ASP A 523 -9.91 23.09 23.62
CA ASP A 523 -10.25 24.37 24.23
C ASP A 523 -10.83 24.22 25.65
N ALA A 524 -11.24 25.34 26.24
CA ALA A 524 -11.81 25.40 27.58
C ALA A 524 -13.15 24.65 27.74
N ALA A 525 -13.79 24.21 26.64
CA ALA A 525 -14.99 23.38 26.64
C ALA A 525 -14.69 21.91 26.35
N CYS A 526 -13.41 21.50 26.36
CA CYS A 526 -12.97 20.18 25.94
C CYS A 526 -13.36 19.84 24.49
N ALA A 527 -13.37 20.87 23.65
CA ALA A 527 -13.73 20.76 22.25
C ALA A 527 -12.62 21.33 21.35
N ALA A 528 -12.63 20.94 20.09
CA ALA A 528 -11.82 21.55 19.06
C ALA A 528 -12.52 21.36 17.71
N THR A 529 -12.05 22.07 16.69
CA THR A 529 -12.48 21.83 15.30
C THR A 529 -11.32 21.24 14.51
N LEU A 530 -11.58 20.20 13.71
CA LEU A 530 -10.56 19.62 12.85
C LEU A 530 -10.03 20.65 11.84
N PRO A 531 -8.71 20.87 11.76
CA PRO A 531 -8.07 21.59 10.66
C PRO A 531 -8.24 20.86 9.31
N ASP A 532 -7.84 21.55 8.25
CA ASP A 532 -7.63 20.94 6.94
C ASP A 532 -6.24 20.31 6.87
N TYR A 533 -6.20 18.99 6.93
CA TYR A 533 -4.97 18.19 6.89
C TYR A 533 -4.58 17.76 5.48
N ARG A 534 -5.35 18.10 4.43
CA ARG A 534 -5.11 17.62 3.07
C ARG A 534 -3.72 17.97 2.53
N SER A 535 -3.19 19.13 2.92
CA SER A 535 -1.84 19.57 2.55
C SER A 535 -0.70 18.74 3.15
N LEU A 536 -1.00 17.91 4.16
CA LEU A 536 -0.02 17.03 4.80
C LEU A 536 0.09 15.65 4.13
N ALA A 537 -0.89 15.28 3.30
CA ALA A 537 -0.81 14.07 2.49
C ALA A 537 -0.06 14.35 1.19
N THR A 538 0.73 13.37 0.75
CA THR A 538 1.23 13.34 -0.63
C THR A 538 0.36 12.40 -1.43
N VAL A 539 -0.22 12.90 -2.52
CA VAL A 539 -1.05 12.11 -3.42
C VAL A 539 -0.41 12.11 -4.80
N SER A 540 -0.29 10.93 -5.40
CA SER A 540 0.29 10.73 -6.72
C SER A 540 -0.46 9.64 -7.46
N ASP A 541 -0.46 9.69 -8.77
CA ASP A 541 -1.01 8.66 -9.64
C ASP A 541 -0.03 8.42 -10.79
N ASP A 542 -0.04 7.23 -11.39
CA ASP A 542 0.90 6.85 -12.44
C ASP A 542 0.41 7.22 -13.85
N VAL A 543 -0.91 7.43 -14.02
CA VAL A 543 -1.53 7.88 -15.27
C VAL A 543 -2.05 9.32 -15.20
N SER A 544 -2.46 9.78 -14.01
CA SER A 544 -3.06 11.11 -13.84
C SER A 544 -2.05 12.14 -13.35
N PRO A 545 -2.02 13.35 -13.94
CA PRO A 545 -1.19 14.43 -13.41
C PRO A 545 -1.72 14.89 -12.05
N ALA A 546 -0.84 15.42 -11.19
CA ALA A 546 -1.18 15.73 -9.80
C ALA A 546 -2.34 16.75 -9.68
N GLU A 547 -2.43 17.71 -10.59
CA GLU A 547 -3.51 18.70 -10.66
C GLU A 547 -4.88 18.13 -11.02
N ALA A 548 -4.95 16.94 -11.61
CA ALA A 548 -6.19 16.26 -11.95
C ALA A 548 -6.74 15.40 -10.79
N ILE A 549 -5.96 15.21 -9.72
CA ILE A 549 -6.38 14.42 -8.56
C ILE A 549 -7.09 15.32 -7.54
N THR A 550 -8.31 14.95 -7.18
CA THR A 550 -9.07 15.64 -6.12
C THR A 550 -8.94 14.89 -4.80
N VAL A 551 -8.79 15.62 -3.68
CA VAL A 551 -8.66 15.03 -2.34
C VAL A 551 -9.73 15.59 -1.41
N ALA A 552 -10.55 14.70 -0.87
CA ALA A 552 -11.55 15.00 0.15
C ALA A 552 -11.09 14.51 1.53
N GLN A 553 -11.35 15.29 2.58
CA GLN A 553 -11.12 14.88 3.97
C GLN A 553 -12.45 14.55 4.65
N SER A 554 -12.50 13.46 5.42
CA SER A 554 -13.61 13.13 6.31
C SER A 554 -13.12 12.73 7.71
N PRO A 555 -13.64 13.33 8.79
CA PRO A 555 -14.63 14.41 8.81
C PRO A 555 -14.09 15.71 8.18
N ALA A 556 -15.00 16.50 7.61
CA ALA A 556 -14.65 17.73 6.89
C ALA A 556 -13.93 18.73 7.81
N PRO A 557 -13.03 19.57 7.28
CA PRO A 557 -12.44 20.66 8.04
C PRO A 557 -13.53 21.52 8.71
N GLY A 558 -13.34 21.84 9.99
CA GLY A 558 -14.33 22.52 10.82
C GLY A 558 -15.27 21.59 11.61
N ALA A 559 -15.24 20.26 11.37
CA ALA A 559 -16.01 19.33 12.17
C ALA A 559 -15.61 19.38 13.66
N ALA A 560 -16.61 19.39 14.54
CA ALA A 560 -16.39 19.44 15.98
C ALA A 560 -15.86 18.09 16.51
N VAL A 561 -14.84 18.18 17.35
CA VAL A 561 -14.27 17.09 18.15
C VAL A 561 -14.54 17.43 19.60
N ALA A 562 -15.04 16.47 20.37
CA ALA A 562 -15.29 16.63 21.79
C ALA A 562 -14.64 15.49 22.58
N GLY A 563 -13.97 15.83 23.67
CA GLY A 563 -13.26 14.87 24.52
C GLY A 563 -11.87 14.48 24.00
N THR A 564 -11.22 13.59 24.74
CA THR A 564 -9.82 13.16 24.56
C THR A 564 -9.66 11.88 23.73
N GLY A 565 -10.77 11.33 23.21
CA GLY A 565 -10.76 10.11 22.40
C GLY A 565 -10.12 10.33 21.02
N PRO A 566 -9.37 9.35 20.48
CA PRO A 566 -8.75 9.49 19.16
C PRO A 566 -9.81 9.64 18.06
N VAL A 567 -9.54 10.53 17.10
CA VAL A 567 -10.39 10.78 15.93
C VAL A 567 -9.71 10.21 14.69
N THR A 568 -10.42 9.38 13.95
CA THR A 568 -9.95 8.89 12.65
C THR A 568 -10.30 9.91 11.56
N VAL A 569 -9.29 10.39 10.84
CA VAL A 569 -9.47 11.24 9.67
C VAL A 569 -9.08 10.42 8.43
N SER A 570 -9.96 10.38 7.44
CA SER A 570 -9.70 9.76 6.14
C SER A 570 -9.51 10.80 5.05
N PHE A 571 -8.63 10.47 4.11
CA PHE A 571 -8.53 11.13 2.81
C PHE A 571 -9.04 10.21 1.74
N THR A 572 -9.92 10.72 0.88
CA THR A 572 -10.35 10.07 -0.35
C THR A 572 -9.78 10.85 -1.53
N ALA A 573 -8.78 10.27 -2.19
CA ALA A 573 -8.23 10.78 -3.43
C ALA A 573 -9.01 10.19 -4.62
N THR A 574 -9.37 11.02 -5.60
CA THR A 574 -10.08 10.62 -6.83
C THR A 574 -9.36 11.16 -8.05
N ASP A 575 -9.01 10.28 -9.00
CA ASP A 575 -8.39 10.66 -10.27
C ASP A 575 -9.41 11.17 -11.31
N GLU A 576 -8.93 11.59 -12.49
CA GLU A 576 -9.78 12.05 -13.60
C GLU A 576 -10.61 10.94 -14.25
N SER A 577 -10.20 9.68 -14.06
CA SER A 577 -10.94 8.49 -14.50
C SER A 577 -12.02 8.08 -13.49
N GLY A 578 -12.16 8.80 -12.36
CA GLY A 578 -13.14 8.53 -11.31
C GLY A 578 -12.75 7.42 -10.33
N LYS A 579 -11.52 6.91 -10.37
CA LYS A 579 -11.04 5.89 -9.43
C LYS A 579 -10.66 6.53 -8.12
N THR A 580 -10.93 5.83 -7.01
CA THR A 580 -10.73 6.38 -5.67
C THR A 580 -9.85 5.50 -4.79
N THR A 581 -9.04 6.15 -3.95
CA THR A 581 -8.29 5.50 -2.88
C THR A 581 -8.60 6.22 -1.57
N THR A 582 -8.96 5.45 -0.54
CA THR A 582 -9.20 5.98 0.80
C THR A 582 -8.15 5.47 1.77
N ALA A 583 -7.52 6.39 2.49
CA ALA A 583 -6.53 6.09 3.52
C ALA A 583 -6.83 6.92 4.77
N SER A 584 -6.61 6.38 5.97
CA SER A 584 -6.95 7.06 7.23
C SER A 584 -5.78 7.13 8.20
N PHE A 585 -5.64 8.27 8.88
CA PHE A 585 -4.69 8.48 9.97
C PHE A 585 -5.43 8.93 11.25
N THR A 586 -4.73 8.90 12.38
CA THR A 586 -5.29 9.27 13.68
C THR A 586 -4.93 10.71 14.05
N VAL A 587 -5.91 11.44 14.55
CA VAL A 587 -5.73 12.71 15.27
C VAL A 587 -6.00 12.42 16.75
N THR A 588 -5.05 12.75 17.62
CA THR A 588 -5.18 12.59 19.07
C THR A 588 -5.50 13.95 19.69
N PRO A 589 -6.73 14.16 20.19
CA PRO A 589 -7.03 15.35 20.96
C PRO A 589 -6.23 15.34 22.26
N GLN A 590 -5.66 16.49 22.59
CA GLN A 590 -4.81 16.67 23.76
C GLN A 590 -5.36 17.81 24.60
N ASP A 591 -5.70 17.51 25.84
CA ASP A 591 -5.94 18.54 26.83
C ASP A 591 -4.63 18.97 27.50
N VAL A 592 -4.38 20.27 27.45
CA VAL A 592 -3.19 20.91 28.02
C VAL A 592 -3.54 21.87 29.16
N THR A 593 -4.82 21.96 29.51
CA THR A 593 -5.32 22.84 30.56
C THR A 593 -5.17 22.12 31.91
N PRO A 594 -4.46 22.69 32.90
CA PRO A 594 -4.37 22.07 34.22
C PRO A 594 -5.71 22.17 34.99
N PRO A 595 -5.99 21.21 35.90
CA PRO A 595 -7.15 21.26 36.78
C PRO A 595 -7.22 22.51 37.65
N VAL A 596 -8.43 22.90 38.01
CA VAL A 596 -8.70 23.90 39.06
C VAL A 596 -8.96 23.19 40.38
N VAL A 597 -8.07 23.37 41.35
CA VAL A 597 -8.19 22.74 42.68
C VAL A 597 -8.91 23.66 43.65
N LEU A 598 -10.02 23.18 44.22
CA LEU A 598 -10.79 23.88 45.23
C LEU A 598 -10.73 23.08 46.54
N THR A 599 -10.28 23.70 47.62
CA THR A 599 -10.16 23.06 48.93
C THR A 599 -11.17 23.60 49.94
N ARG A 600 -11.51 22.77 50.93
CA ARG A 600 -12.28 23.15 52.13
C ARG A 600 -11.55 22.71 53.39
N ASN A 601 -11.64 23.54 54.43
CA ASN A 601 -11.08 23.24 55.73
C ASN A 601 -11.89 22.13 56.43
N LEU A 602 -11.23 21.35 57.27
CA LEU A 602 -11.81 20.19 57.94
C LEU A 602 -11.47 20.19 59.42
N THR A 603 -12.43 19.88 60.28
CA THR A 603 -12.17 19.60 61.70
C THR A 603 -12.40 18.13 61.99
N ARG A 604 -11.46 17.50 62.71
CA ARG A 604 -11.51 16.08 63.10
C ARG A 604 -10.96 15.89 64.51
N GLU A 605 -11.63 15.05 65.29
CA GLU A 605 -11.20 14.71 66.65
C GLU A 605 -10.32 13.46 66.66
N LEU A 606 -9.29 13.43 67.52
CA LEU A 606 -8.48 12.25 67.75
C LEU A 606 -9.31 11.13 68.40
N LYS A 607 -9.21 9.90 67.88
CA LYS A 607 -9.77 8.70 68.51
C LYS A 607 -8.65 7.68 68.70
N GLY A 608 -8.34 7.32 69.95
CA GLY A 608 -7.24 6.38 70.24
C GLY A 608 -5.87 6.89 69.82
N GLY A 609 -5.62 8.21 69.94
CA GLY A 609 -4.33 8.84 69.67
C GLY A 609 -4.03 9.20 68.21
N THR A 610 -4.90 8.85 67.25
CA THR A 610 -4.71 9.16 65.82
C THR A 610 -6.02 9.55 65.11
N VAL A 611 -5.89 10.20 63.95
CA VAL A 611 -7.00 10.41 63.00
C VAL A 611 -6.46 10.47 61.57
N THR A 612 -7.22 9.96 60.60
CA THR A 612 -6.88 10.02 59.17
C THR A 612 -7.93 10.80 58.39
N ILE A 613 -7.53 11.33 57.25
CA ILE A 613 -8.38 12.02 56.28
C ILE A 613 -8.15 11.44 54.89
N THR A 614 -9.11 11.63 54.01
CA THR A 614 -9.03 11.30 52.59
C THR A 614 -9.02 12.58 51.75
N ALA A 615 -8.60 12.49 50.48
CA ALA A 615 -8.64 13.65 49.58
C ALA A 615 -10.06 14.22 49.42
N ALA A 616 -11.07 13.35 49.41
CA ALA A 616 -12.48 13.73 49.33
C ALA A 616 -12.97 14.54 50.55
N ASP A 617 -12.36 14.36 51.74
CA ASP A 617 -12.74 15.12 52.93
C ASP A 617 -12.44 16.62 52.79
N ILE A 618 -11.43 16.99 52.00
CA ILE A 618 -10.96 18.37 51.82
C ILE A 618 -11.18 18.93 50.41
N ASP A 619 -11.58 18.12 49.44
CA ASP A 619 -11.92 18.58 48.09
C ASP A 619 -13.27 19.31 48.11
N ASN A 620 -13.31 20.52 47.58
CA ASN A 620 -14.48 21.41 47.55
C ASN A 620 -15.03 21.57 46.14
N GLY A 621 -15.02 20.49 45.36
CA GLY A 621 -15.53 20.48 43.98
C GLY A 621 -14.47 20.91 42.97
N SER A 622 -13.24 20.42 43.12
CA SER A 622 -12.21 20.57 42.08
C SER A 622 -12.72 20.06 40.73
N GLY A 623 -12.27 20.67 39.64
CA GLY A 623 -12.76 20.36 38.30
C GLY A 623 -11.75 20.69 37.21
N ASP A 624 -12.06 20.24 36.01
CA ASP A 624 -11.26 20.42 34.81
C ASP A 624 -12.18 20.49 33.59
N ASN A 625 -11.75 21.14 32.50
CA ASN A 625 -12.52 21.27 31.26
C ASN A 625 -12.79 19.91 30.62
N CYS A 626 -11.82 18.98 30.64
CA CYS A 626 -11.94 17.63 30.09
C CYS A 626 -12.19 16.54 31.14
N GLY A 627 -12.34 16.94 32.41
CA GLY A 627 -12.73 16.07 33.51
C GLY A 627 -11.54 15.50 34.28
N LEU A 628 -11.80 15.17 35.53
CA LEU A 628 -10.77 14.69 36.46
C LEU A 628 -10.55 13.19 36.38
N ASP A 629 -9.33 12.75 36.68
CA ASP A 629 -9.06 11.38 37.08
C ASP A 629 -9.17 11.26 38.61
N LEU A 630 -10.39 11.02 39.07
CA LEU A 630 -10.71 10.90 40.50
C LEU A 630 -9.97 9.74 41.19
N SER A 631 -9.41 8.77 40.44
CA SER A 631 -8.63 7.67 41.02
C SER A 631 -7.25 8.10 41.52
N THR A 632 -6.79 9.28 41.11
CA THR A 632 -5.44 9.81 41.40
C THR A 632 -5.44 11.00 42.37
N LEU A 633 -6.60 11.35 42.92
CA LEU A 633 -6.72 12.39 43.95
C LEU A 633 -5.94 11.99 45.20
N THR A 634 -5.01 12.84 45.64
CA THR A 634 -4.18 12.57 46.82
C THR A 634 -4.17 13.74 47.79
N VAL A 635 -4.05 13.43 49.09
CA VAL A 635 -3.88 14.41 50.16
C VAL A 635 -2.64 14.07 50.99
N SER A 636 -1.86 15.08 51.35
CA SER A 636 -0.68 14.90 52.21
C SER A 636 -0.46 16.11 53.15
N PRO A 637 -0.25 15.91 54.46
CA PRO A 637 -0.35 14.63 55.18
C PRO A 637 -1.81 14.13 55.29
N ALA A 638 -2.00 12.80 55.33
CA ALA A 638 -3.31 12.16 55.44
C ALA A 638 -3.59 11.58 56.84
N SER A 639 -2.62 11.62 57.75
CA SER A 639 -2.70 11.06 59.10
C SER A 639 -2.12 12.02 60.13
N PHE A 640 -2.75 12.06 61.29
CA PHE A 640 -2.44 12.96 62.39
C PHE A 640 -2.46 12.20 63.71
N ASN A 641 -1.69 12.67 64.68
CA ASN A 641 -1.64 12.11 66.03
C ASN A 641 -1.67 13.22 67.09
N CYS A 642 -1.45 12.88 68.36
CA CYS A 642 -1.45 13.82 69.48
C CYS A 642 -0.49 15.02 69.34
N THR A 643 0.56 14.93 68.52
CA THR A 643 1.47 16.05 68.24
C THR A 643 0.89 17.08 67.26
N ASN A 644 -0.19 16.71 66.58
CA ASN A 644 -0.86 17.52 65.56
C ASN A 644 -2.12 18.21 66.08
N VAL A 645 -2.40 18.21 67.38
CA VAL A 645 -3.55 18.93 67.94
C VAL A 645 -3.42 20.43 67.63
N GLY A 646 -4.44 21.01 67.00
CA GLY A 646 -4.41 22.36 66.43
C GLY A 646 -4.55 22.37 64.89
N PRO A 647 -4.34 23.52 64.23
CA PRO A 647 -4.44 23.65 62.78
C PRO A 647 -3.21 23.05 62.07
N ASN A 648 -3.44 22.21 61.06
CA ASN A 648 -2.40 21.60 60.24
C ASN A 648 -2.66 21.89 58.74
N PRO A 649 -1.68 22.41 57.98
CA PRO A 649 -1.83 22.55 56.54
C PRO A 649 -1.74 21.17 55.86
N VAL A 650 -2.63 20.92 54.91
CA VAL A 650 -2.63 19.73 54.04
C VAL A 650 -2.71 20.14 52.59
N THR A 651 -2.02 19.42 51.71
CA THR A 651 -2.03 19.67 50.26
C THR A 651 -2.93 18.66 49.58
N LEU A 652 -3.96 19.15 48.89
CA LEU A 652 -4.74 18.38 47.93
C LEU A 652 -4.05 18.46 46.56
N THR A 653 -3.80 17.31 45.93
CA THR A 653 -3.28 17.24 44.56
C THR A 653 -4.27 16.51 43.68
N VAL A 654 -4.60 17.15 42.55
CA VAL A 654 -5.60 16.70 41.57
C VAL A 654 -4.90 16.55 40.22
N ARG A 655 -5.30 15.51 39.47
CA ARG A 655 -4.84 15.25 38.11
C ARG A 655 -6.04 15.01 37.21
N ASP A 656 -6.00 15.53 35.98
CA ASP A 656 -7.01 15.25 34.96
C ASP A 656 -6.74 13.92 34.22
N GLN A 657 -7.65 13.54 33.32
CA GLN A 657 -7.52 12.33 32.50
C GLN A 657 -6.38 12.39 31.48
N SER A 658 -5.86 13.58 31.17
CA SER A 658 -4.76 13.82 30.24
C SER A 658 -3.39 13.92 30.93
N GLY A 659 -3.39 13.86 32.26
CA GLY A 659 -2.20 13.87 33.10
C GLY A 659 -1.72 15.25 33.54
N ASN A 660 -2.44 16.35 33.30
CA ASN A 660 -2.06 17.63 33.89
C ASN A 660 -2.38 17.64 35.40
N VAL A 661 -1.59 18.38 36.18
CA VAL A 661 -1.61 18.33 37.65
C VAL A 661 -1.70 19.72 38.25
N ALA A 662 -2.53 19.86 39.28
CA ALA A 662 -2.59 21.07 40.11
C ALA A 662 -2.75 20.70 41.59
N SER A 663 -2.39 21.63 42.48
CA SER A 663 -2.48 21.42 43.94
C SER A 663 -2.93 22.69 44.66
N ALA A 664 -3.63 22.53 45.78
CA ALA A 664 -3.99 23.62 46.70
C ALA A 664 -3.97 23.16 48.16
N VAL A 665 -3.87 24.12 49.09
CA VAL A 665 -3.77 23.84 50.52
C VAL A 665 -5.14 23.97 51.20
N ALA A 666 -5.45 23.04 52.10
CA ALA A 666 -6.55 23.13 53.06
C ALA A 666 -5.98 23.14 54.49
N THR A 667 -6.76 23.62 55.47
CA THR A 667 -6.40 23.52 56.88
C THR A 667 -7.23 22.43 57.55
N VAL A 668 -6.55 21.46 58.18
CA VAL A 668 -7.17 20.40 58.99
C VAL A 668 -6.91 20.69 60.45
N THR A 669 -7.97 21.06 61.18
CA THR A 669 -7.92 21.29 62.62
C THR A 669 -8.16 19.97 63.36
N VAL A 670 -7.13 19.47 64.03
CA VAL A 670 -7.23 18.26 64.85
C VAL A 670 -7.57 18.67 66.27
N THR A 671 -8.68 18.16 66.80
CA THR A 671 -9.12 18.43 68.17
C THR A 671 -8.77 17.28 69.11
N GLY A 672 -8.28 17.60 70.31
CA GLY A 672 -7.87 16.66 71.35
C GLY A 672 -7.26 17.38 72.55
N ALA A 673 -6.98 16.66 73.63
CA ALA A 673 -6.27 17.17 74.81
C ALA A 673 -4.97 16.38 75.00
N VAL A 674 -3.88 17.04 75.40
CA VAL A 674 -2.60 16.40 75.72
C VAL A 674 -2.37 16.54 77.24
N PRO A 675 -2.15 15.45 77.99
CA PRO A 675 -1.98 15.51 79.45
C PRO A 675 -0.87 16.46 79.89
N GLN A 676 -1.16 17.38 80.81
CA GLN A 676 -0.15 18.19 81.50
C GLN A 676 0.12 17.62 82.88
N VAL A 677 1.19 16.83 82.97
CA VAL A 677 1.50 16.07 84.18
C VAL A 677 2.37 16.89 85.13
N ALA A 678 2.03 16.92 86.42
CA ALA A 678 2.82 17.55 87.47
C ALA A 678 3.04 16.58 88.64
N VAL A 679 4.17 16.71 89.35
CA VAL A 679 4.50 15.89 90.53
C VAL A 679 4.69 16.76 91.76
N ALA A 680 4.03 16.41 92.85
CA ALA A 680 4.16 17.00 94.18
C ALA A 680 4.78 16.01 95.18
N LEU A 681 5.48 16.54 96.19
CA LEU A 681 6.11 15.77 97.26
C LEU A 681 5.52 16.15 98.63
N GLY A 682 5.27 15.16 99.48
CA GLY A 682 4.85 15.33 100.88
C GLY A 682 5.72 14.53 101.85
N ARG A 683 6.06 15.09 103.01
CA ARG A 683 6.78 14.37 104.08
C ARG A 683 5.80 13.61 104.98
N THR A 684 6.21 12.44 105.46
CA THR A 684 5.39 11.64 106.41
C THR A 684 5.56 12.06 107.86
N ASP A 685 6.57 12.89 108.17
CA ASP A 685 6.89 13.41 109.51
C ASP A 685 7.27 14.90 109.40
N ALA A 686 6.85 15.70 110.39
CA ALA A 686 7.08 17.14 110.49
C ALA A 686 8.38 17.54 111.23
N THR A 687 9.18 16.57 111.70
CA THR A 687 10.45 16.81 112.39
C THR A 687 11.36 17.74 111.57
N PHE A 688 11.88 18.79 112.21
CA PHE A 688 12.72 19.78 111.56
C PHE A 688 14.12 19.23 111.27
N THR A 689 14.43 19.04 109.98
CA THR A 689 15.73 18.54 109.51
C THR A 689 16.60 19.62 108.87
N GLY A 690 16.05 20.80 108.57
CA GLY A 690 16.72 21.85 107.80
C GLY A 690 17.02 21.50 106.32
N LEU A 691 16.54 20.35 105.83
CA LEU A 691 16.77 19.86 104.47
C LEU A 691 15.62 20.22 103.51
N PRO A 692 15.84 20.29 102.18
CA PRO A 692 14.78 20.47 101.18
C PRO A 692 13.70 19.38 101.23
N ALA A 693 12.47 19.70 100.83
CA ALA A 693 11.30 18.80 100.93
C ALA A 693 11.50 17.44 100.24
N ASN A 694 12.31 17.39 99.18
CA ASN A 694 12.68 16.18 98.45
C ASN A 694 13.86 15.41 99.07
N THR A 695 14.24 15.70 100.31
CA THR A 695 15.38 15.05 100.97
C THR A 695 14.94 14.27 102.21
N ILE A 696 15.30 12.98 102.27
CA ILE A 696 15.16 12.10 103.44
C ILE A 696 16.52 12.00 104.13
N ALA A 697 16.55 12.12 105.46
CA ALA A 697 17.71 11.83 106.28
C ALA A 697 17.49 10.50 107.01
N LEU A 698 18.22 9.46 106.63
CA LEU A 698 18.14 8.16 107.27
C LEU A 698 18.59 8.28 108.73
N GLY A 699 17.77 7.78 109.65
CA GLY A 699 18.02 7.85 111.09
C GLY A 699 17.52 9.12 111.78
N TYR A 700 17.07 10.16 111.07
CA TYR A 700 16.54 11.38 111.68
C TYR A 700 15.45 12.09 110.84
N GLY A 701 14.24 12.24 111.40
CA GLY A 701 13.07 12.81 110.72
C GLY A 701 12.32 11.81 109.83
N ALA A 702 11.60 12.31 108.83
CA ALA A 702 10.77 11.48 107.93
C ALA A 702 11.59 10.40 107.23
N GLN A 703 11.18 9.14 107.37
CA GLN A 703 11.82 7.99 106.71
C GLN A 703 11.12 7.60 105.39
N GLU A 704 10.05 8.31 105.01
CA GLU A 704 9.32 8.10 103.76
C GLU A 704 8.87 9.45 103.16
N LEU A 705 8.66 9.49 101.84
CA LEU A 705 8.01 10.61 101.15
C LEU A 705 6.79 10.12 100.37
N THR A 706 5.73 10.92 100.31
CA THR A 706 4.61 10.74 99.39
C THR A 706 4.90 11.48 98.09
N LEU A 707 4.72 10.81 96.95
CA LEU A 707 4.80 11.36 95.60
C LEU A 707 3.38 11.36 95.02
N SER A 708 2.87 12.51 94.58
CA SER A 708 1.54 12.66 93.99
C SER A 708 1.63 13.28 92.59
N ALA A 709 1.04 12.62 91.60
CA ALA A 709 0.93 13.08 90.22
C ALA A 709 -0.48 13.61 89.93
N THR A 710 -0.56 14.67 89.13
CA THR A 710 -1.82 15.21 88.60
C THR A 710 -1.72 15.42 87.09
N ASP A 711 -2.85 15.33 86.38
CA ASP A 711 -3.01 15.83 85.00
C ASP A 711 -3.88 17.09 85.06
N GLY A 712 -3.32 18.25 84.70
CA GLY A 712 -4.00 19.54 84.75
C GLY A 712 -4.99 19.79 83.60
N THR A 713 -5.08 18.89 82.62
CA THR A 713 -5.82 19.10 81.36
C THR A 713 -6.88 18.05 81.04
N SER A 714 -6.82 16.86 81.66
CA SER A 714 -7.77 15.79 81.40
C SER A 714 -8.32 15.18 82.70
N THR A 715 -9.61 14.91 82.73
CA THR A 715 -10.25 14.11 83.78
C THR A 715 -10.22 12.63 83.39
N GLY A 716 -9.83 11.74 84.32
CA GLY A 716 -9.82 10.29 84.10
C GLY A 716 -8.51 9.73 83.51
N SER A 717 -7.40 10.46 83.63
CA SER A 717 -6.08 9.98 83.20
C SER A 717 -5.57 8.84 84.10
N THR A 718 -4.92 7.84 83.48
CA THR A 718 -4.24 6.75 84.19
C THR A 718 -2.76 7.08 84.37
N PHE A 719 -2.14 6.65 85.48
CA PHE A 719 -0.76 7.01 85.83
C PHE A 719 0.16 5.78 85.89
N ALA A 720 1.43 5.96 85.53
CA ALA A 720 2.45 4.91 85.63
C ALA A 720 3.81 5.50 86.02
N TRP A 721 4.37 5.08 87.15
CA TRP A 721 5.64 5.52 87.72
C TRP A 721 6.79 4.56 87.40
N SER A 722 7.98 5.11 87.16
CA SER A 722 9.22 4.35 86.91
C SER A 722 10.45 5.07 87.50
N PRO A 723 11.38 4.38 88.17
CA PRO A 723 11.35 2.95 88.51
C PRO A 723 10.33 2.66 89.62
N ALA A 724 9.76 1.45 89.63
CA ALA A 724 8.83 1.03 90.69
C ALA A 724 9.52 0.70 92.03
N ALA A 725 10.84 0.51 92.02
CA ALA A 725 11.60 0.08 93.19
C ALA A 725 11.54 1.14 94.32
N GLY A 726 11.17 0.68 95.52
CA GLY A 726 11.03 1.54 96.69
C GLY A 726 9.71 2.32 96.75
N LEU A 727 8.81 2.18 95.76
CA LEU A 727 7.48 2.77 95.74
C LEU A 727 6.40 1.80 96.26
N SER A 728 5.39 2.32 96.97
CA SER A 728 4.29 1.50 97.50
C SER A 728 3.27 1.08 96.44
N SER A 729 3.03 1.92 95.43
CA SER A 729 2.15 1.64 94.28
C SER A 729 2.61 2.39 93.04
N PRO A 730 3.19 1.73 92.01
CA PRO A 730 3.71 2.42 90.83
C PRO A 730 2.62 2.77 89.80
N SER A 731 1.36 2.37 89.97
CA SER A 731 0.26 2.66 89.02
C SER A 731 -0.75 3.71 89.51
N ASP A 732 -0.62 4.13 90.77
CA ASP A 732 -1.55 5.10 91.35
C ASP A 732 -1.05 6.53 91.15
N ALA A 733 -1.97 7.47 91.11
CA ALA A 733 -1.63 8.90 91.09
C ALA A 733 -0.81 9.31 92.33
N THR A 734 -0.98 8.64 93.47
CA THR A 734 -0.21 8.90 94.70
C THR A 734 0.46 7.64 95.23
N THR A 735 1.75 7.72 95.55
CA THR A 735 2.58 6.60 95.99
C THR A 735 3.56 7.02 97.09
N ARG A 736 4.09 6.10 97.89
CA ARG A 736 5.09 6.38 98.95
C ARG A 736 6.44 5.81 98.59
N PHE A 737 7.50 6.57 98.79
CA PHE A 737 8.90 6.15 98.62
C PHE A 737 9.58 5.93 99.97
N THR A 738 10.13 4.73 100.16
CA THR A 738 10.86 4.31 101.37
C THR A 738 12.27 3.87 101.01
N PRO A 739 13.31 4.69 101.25
CA PRO A 739 14.68 4.33 100.90
C PRO A 739 15.33 3.40 101.93
N THR A 740 16.12 2.44 101.44
CA THR A 740 16.93 1.53 102.27
C THR A 740 18.41 1.90 102.29
N ALA A 741 18.85 2.81 101.42
CA ALA A 741 20.24 3.26 101.30
C ALA A 741 20.33 4.75 100.94
N PRO A 742 21.42 5.45 101.30
CA PRO A 742 21.67 6.81 100.84
C PRO A 742 21.93 6.85 99.33
N GLY A 743 21.47 7.91 98.65
CA GLY A 743 21.56 8.03 97.20
C GLY A 743 20.60 9.09 96.62
N LEU A 744 20.61 9.22 95.29
CA LEU A 744 19.63 10.02 94.53
C LEU A 744 18.71 9.08 93.77
N TYR A 745 17.40 9.25 93.96
CA TYR A 745 16.36 8.43 93.34
C TYR A 745 15.49 9.32 92.47
N THR A 746 15.40 9.03 91.17
CA THR A 746 14.55 9.80 90.24
C THR A 746 13.39 8.94 89.78
N PHE A 747 12.17 9.44 89.96
CA PHE A 747 10.93 8.80 89.54
C PHE A 747 10.29 9.62 88.43
N THR A 748 9.82 8.95 87.38
CA THR A 748 9.08 9.54 86.26
C THR A 748 7.68 8.95 86.25
N VAL A 749 6.65 9.80 86.20
CA VAL A 749 5.26 9.41 86.00
C VAL A 749 4.81 9.73 84.58
N GLN A 750 4.09 8.81 83.96
CA GLN A 750 3.37 9.02 82.71
C GLN A 750 1.88 9.05 83.00
N ALA A 751 1.17 10.08 82.54
CA ALA A 751 -0.28 10.12 82.51
C ALA A 751 -0.80 9.84 81.10
N THR A 752 -1.85 9.03 80.95
CA THR A 752 -2.51 8.75 79.67
C THR A 752 -3.98 9.13 79.77
N ASN A 753 -4.48 10.00 78.90
CA ASN A 753 -5.89 10.43 78.93
C ASN A 753 -6.81 9.53 78.09
N PRO A 754 -8.15 9.71 78.17
CA PRO A 754 -9.12 8.90 77.41
C PRO A 754 -8.97 8.99 75.88
N ASN A 755 -8.36 10.05 75.36
CA ASN A 755 -8.11 10.22 73.92
C ASN A 755 -6.84 9.50 73.45
N GLY A 756 -6.12 8.82 74.35
CA GLY A 756 -4.91 8.05 74.06
C GLY A 756 -3.63 8.88 74.01
N CYS A 757 -3.70 10.18 74.35
CA CYS A 757 -2.52 11.04 74.42
C CYS A 757 -1.82 10.88 75.78
N THR A 758 -0.50 10.94 75.77
CA THR A 758 0.34 10.75 76.98
C THR A 758 1.12 12.01 77.30
N GLY A 759 1.35 12.25 78.59
CA GLY A 759 2.28 13.26 79.10
C GLY A 759 3.12 12.68 80.23
N THR A 760 4.28 13.27 80.53
CA THR A 760 5.18 12.78 81.57
C THR A 760 5.70 13.88 82.47
N ALA A 761 6.07 13.53 83.70
CA ALA A 761 6.76 14.41 84.65
C ALA A 761 7.70 13.59 85.54
N SER A 762 8.77 14.19 86.06
CA SER A 762 9.75 13.50 86.90
C SER A 762 10.05 14.27 88.19
N VAL A 763 10.43 13.53 89.23
CA VAL A 763 10.86 14.08 90.51
C VAL A 763 12.09 13.33 91.04
N THR A 764 13.04 14.05 91.64
CA THR A 764 14.25 13.47 92.25
C THR A 764 14.20 13.63 93.76
N VAL A 765 14.30 12.51 94.47
CA VAL A 765 14.42 12.42 95.94
C VAL A 765 15.87 12.15 96.31
N ARG A 766 16.41 12.96 97.21
CA ARG A 766 17.76 12.78 97.78
C ARG A 766 17.66 12.07 99.12
N VAL A 767 18.51 11.08 99.35
CA VAL A 767 18.57 10.33 100.60
C VAL A 767 19.98 10.44 101.16
N LEU A 768 20.10 11.00 102.35
CA LEU A 768 21.37 11.13 103.05
C LEU A 768 21.39 10.28 104.30
N ASP A 769 22.59 9.88 104.73
CA ASP A 769 22.77 9.09 105.93
C ASP A 769 23.15 10.01 107.10
N ALA A 770 22.25 10.17 108.06
CA ALA A 770 22.47 10.96 109.27
C ALA A 770 22.74 10.08 110.49
N ARG A 771 22.96 8.77 110.31
CA ARG A 771 23.30 7.84 111.41
C ARG A 771 24.78 8.00 111.78
N CYS A 772 25.09 8.02 113.08
CA CYS A 772 26.48 8.07 113.54
C CYS A 772 27.08 6.67 113.68
N GLY A 773 27.51 6.06 112.57
CA GLY A 773 28.13 4.73 112.57
C GLY A 773 27.26 3.69 113.29
N ASP A 774 27.86 2.92 114.21
CA ASP A 774 27.16 1.88 114.99
C ASP A 774 26.46 2.42 116.26
N LEU A 775 26.52 3.73 116.51
CA LEU A 775 25.85 4.38 117.64
C LEU A 775 24.40 4.69 117.26
N ASN A 776 23.54 3.68 117.41
CA ASN A 776 22.15 3.65 116.92
C ASN A 776 21.21 4.72 117.50
N ASP A 777 21.61 5.44 118.54
CA ASP A 777 20.82 6.50 119.21
C ASP A 777 21.33 7.92 118.91
N LYS A 778 22.45 8.06 118.19
CA LYS A 778 23.06 9.37 117.90
C LYS A 778 22.91 9.75 116.43
N VAL A 779 22.70 11.04 116.21
CA VAL A 779 22.58 11.64 114.88
C VAL A 779 23.90 12.34 114.55
N LEU A 780 24.40 12.07 113.35
CA LEU A 780 25.59 12.72 112.81
C LEU A 780 25.23 14.11 112.32
N VAL A 781 25.74 15.13 113.00
CA VAL A 781 25.53 16.54 112.64
C VAL A 781 26.90 17.16 112.36
N CYS A 782 27.01 17.94 111.29
CA CYS A 782 28.18 18.79 111.11
C CYS A 782 27.99 20.09 111.88
N ALA A 783 28.82 20.37 112.89
CA ALA A 783 28.82 21.64 113.59
C ALA A 783 29.91 22.57 113.03
N ARG A 784 29.57 23.84 112.77
CA ARG A 784 30.54 24.85 112.29
C ARG A 784 30.73 25.95 113.33
N ASN A 785 31.97 26.21 113.72
CA ASN A 785 32.30 27.31 114.64
C ASN A 785 33.54 28.06 114.12
N GLY A 786 33.40 29.37 113.87
CA GLY A 786 34.52 30.23 113.47
C GLY A 786 35.22 29.84 112.16
N GLY A 787 34.55 29.17 111.22
CA GLY A 787 35.10 28.75 109.92
C GLY A 787 35.62 27.32 109.85
N ASN A 788 35.77 26.61 110.97
CA ASN A 788 36.09 25.18 111.00
C ASN A 788 34.80 24.34 111.11
N ALA A 789 34.72 23.25 110.33
CA ALA A 789 33.59 22.34 110.31
C ALA A 789 34.00 20.96 110.84
N THR A 790 33.33 20.48 111.90
CA THR A 790 33.65 19.21 112.55
C THR A 790 32.40 18.34 112.64
N GLN A 791 32.51 17.07 112.24
CA GLN A 791 31.42 16.11 112.43
C GLN A 791 31.34 15.71 113.90
N VAL A 792 30.16 15.83 114.48
CA VAL A 792 29.88 15.48 115.86
C VAL A 792 28.65 14.60 115.93
N CYS A 793 28.71 13.57 116.76
CA CYS A 793 27.58 12.71 117.03
C CYS A 793 26.88 13.24 118.28
N VAL A 794 25.60 13.55 118.13
CA VAL A 794 24.81 14.19 119.19
C VAL A 794 23.53 13.40 119.43
N ASP A 795 23.00 13.50 120.65
CA ASP A 795 21.69 12.97 120.98
C ASP A 795 20.61 13.55 120.07
N ARG A 796 19.64 12.71 119.70
CA ARG A 796 18.51 13.07 118.82
C ARG A 796 17.80 14.35 119.26
N ASP A 797 17.66 14.54 120.58
CA ASP A 797 16.97 15.69 121.17
C ASP A 797 17.80 16.98 121.12
N ALA A 798 19.13 16.87 120.99
CA ALA A 798 20.03 18.01 120.85
C ALA A 798 20.13 18.52 119.40
N VAL A 799 19.78 17.70 118.42
CA VAL A 799 19.90 18.01 116.98
C VAL A 799 19.14 19.28 116.57
N PRO A 800 17.87 19.53 116.95
CA PRO A 800 17.16 20.73 116.51
C PRO A 800 17.85 22.03 116.93
N ALA A 801 18.34 22.08 118.17
CA ALA A 801 19.06 23.24 118.70
C ALA A 801 20.38 23.49 117.96
N LEU A 802 21.06 22.41 117.54
CA LEU A 802 22.27 22.50 116.72
C LEU A 802 21.96 22.97 115.29
N LEU A 803 20.96 22.40 114.63
CA LEU A 803 20.56 22.76 113.26
C LEU A 803 20.10 24.21 113.14
N GLN A 804 19.51 24.78 114.19
CA GLN A 804 19.08 26.19 114.21
C GLN A 804 20.23 27.19 114.41
N LYS A 805 21.32 26.78 115.07
CA LYS A 805 22.47 27.65 115.31
C LYS A 805 23.51 27.55 114.20
N TRP A 806 24.23 26.44 114.14
CA TRP A 806 25.42 26.29 113.29
C TRP A 806 25.63 24.86 112.75
N GLY A 807 24.61 24.00 112.88
CA GLY A 807 24.65 22.58 112.52
C GLY A 807 23.99 22.27 111.17
N THR A 808 24.48 21.26 110.44
CA THR A 808 23.80 20.73 109.24
C THR A 808 23.84 19.20 109.22
N LEU A 809 22.78 18.53 108.77
CA LEU A 809 22.77 17.07 108.53
C LEU A 809 23.56 16.66 107.28
N ASP A 810 23.93 17.63 106.43
CA ASP A 810 24.54 17.39 105.12
C ASP A 810 26.09 17.51 105.12
N GLY A 811 26.76 16.94 106.13
CA GLY A 811 28.23 16.83 106.19
C GLY A 811 29.03 18.15 106.32
N CYS A 812 30.34 18.04 106.59
CA CYS A 812 31.25 19.17 106.87
C CYS A 812 32.06 19.67 105.67
N ARG A 813 31.38 20.01 104.56
CA ARG A 813 32.03 20.58 103.36
C ARG A 813 32.12 22.12 103.43
N PRO A 814 33.25 22.80 103.17
CA PRO A 814 33.39 24.25 103.37
C PRO A 814 32.26 25.09 102.73
N THR A 815 31.74 26.06 103.49
CA THR A 815 30.57 26.90 103.15
C THR A 815 31.02 28.14 102.40
N ALA A 816 30.74 28.21 101.10
CA ALA A 816 30.64 29.47 100.36
C ALA A 816 29.20 30.01 100.44
N GLN A 817 29.10 31.34 100.43
CA GLN A 817 27.95 32.17 100.78
C GLN A 817 26.68 31.93 99.95
N THR A 818 25.56 32.21 100.60
CA THR A 818 24.20 32.34 100.08
C THR A 818 24.08 33.44 99.02
N ALA A 819 23.71 33.05 97.80
CA ALA A 819 22.78 33.78 96.94
C ALA A 819 22.11 32.77 96.00
N ALA A 820 20.83 33.00 95.73
CA ALA A 820 19.95 32.14 94.97
C ALA A 820 20.40 31.90 93.52
N ALA A 821 19.85 30.80 92.99
CA ALA A 821 19.78 30.40 91.57
C ALA A 821 21.03 29.72 90.96
N GLY A 822 20.79 28.57 90.35
CA GLY A 822 21.61 28.07 89.24
C GLY A 822 22.48 26.86 89.57
N ARG A 823 21.95 25.68 89.25
CA ARG A 823 22.73 24.46 89.00
C ARG A 823 23.95 24.78 88.11
N LEU A 824 25.17 24.52 88.60
CA LEU A 824 26.21 23.92 87.78
C LEU A 824 25.74 22.49 87.48
N GLY A 825 25.84 21.92 86.30
CA GLY A 825 26.50 22.31 85.08
C GLY A 825 26.59 21.01 84.31
N ASP A 826 25.86 20.92 83.21
CA ASP A 826 26.07 19.97 82.13
C ASP A 826 25.36 20.55 80.91
N GLY A 827 26.15 21.12 80.01
CA GLY A 827 25.73 21.47 78.66
C GLY A 827 24.77 22.64 78.53
N GLU A 828 25.24 23.87 78.78
CA GLU A 828 24.87 24.95 77.86
C GLU A 828 25.43 24.58 76.47
N ASP A 829 24.63 23.87 75.67
CA ASP A 829 24.73 24.01 74.23
C ASP A 829 23.65 25.00 73.82
N SER A 830 24.16 26.17 73.46
CA SER A 830 23.45 27.33 72.97
C SER A 830 22.26 26.98 72.07
N GLY A 831 21.16 27.71 72.22
CA GLY A 831 20.07 27.76 71.25
C GLY A 831 20.46 28.34 69.87
N ALA A 832 21.73 28.20 69.46
CA ALA A 832 22.26 28.56 68.16
C ALA A 832 22.47 27.28 67.34
N GLY A 833 21.92 27.23 66.13
CA GLY A 833 22.21 26.13 65.20
C GLY A 833 23.72 25.94 64.99
N VAL A 834 24.17 24.69 65.05
CA VAL A 834 25.60 24.33 64.97
C VAL A 834 25.85 23.60 63.65
N LEU A 835 26.81 24.07 62.85
CA LEU A 835 27.38 23.41 61.67
C LEU A 835 28.84 23.06 62.01
N THR A 836 29.21 21.79 61.91
CA THR A 836 30.55 21.25 62.23
C THR A 836 31.04 20.30 61.15
N ALA A 837 32.34 20.01 61.13
CA ALA A 837 32.90 18.96 60.29
C ALA A 837 34.06 18.24 60.99
N ALA A 838 34.09 16.91 60.93
CA ALA A 838 35.13 16.08 61.54
C ALA A 838 35.41 14.80 60.73
N PRO A 839 36.69 14.37 60.60
CA PRO A 839 37.90 15.12 60.94
C PRO A 839 38.05 16.36 60.02
N ASN A 840 38.66 17.43 60.52
CA ASN A 840 38.97 18.63 59.73
C ASN A 840 40.19 19.34 60.34
N PRO A 841 41.38 19.30 59.72
CA PRO A 841 41.65 18.86 58.34
C PRO A 841 41.44 17.35 58.10
N PHE A 842 41.19 16.96 56.84
CA PHE A 842 40.94 15.56 56.44
C PHE A 842 41.78 15.15 55.24
N VAL A 843 42.06 13.84 55.11
CA VAL A 843 42.84 13.26 54.00
C VAL A 843 41.92 12.54 53.01
N ASN A 844 41.14 11.56 53.49
CA ASN A 844 40.31 10.70 52.63
C ASN A 844 38.83 11.06 52.65
N GLU A 845 38.29 11.43 53.81
CA GLU A 845 36.87 11.73 53.99
C GLU A 845 36.66 12.69 55.16
N VAL A 846 35.69 13.59 55.03
CA VAL A 846 35.18 14.44 56.12
C VAL A 846 33.69 14.22 56.29
N THR A 847 33.23 14.13 57.55
CA THR A 847 31.81 14.19 57.84
C THR A 847 31.41 15.62 58.17
N VAL A 848 30.58 16.23 57.33
CA VAL A 848 29.95 17.52 57.61
C VAL A 848 28.61 17.26 58.28
N SER A 849 28.37 17.91 59.42
CA SER A 849 27.14 17.73 60.17
C SER A 849 26.54 19.04 60.67
N PHE A 850 25.21 19.11 60.71
CA PHE A 850 24.53 20.24 61.33
C PHE A 850 23.33 19.82 62.15
N ARG A 851 23.01 20.67 63.14
CA ARG A 851 21.83 20.56 64.00
C ARG A 851 21.25 21.95 64.19
N LEU A 852 19.99 22.15 63.83
CA LEU A 852 19.30 23.42 64.07
C LEU A 852 18.25 23.26 65.18
N PRO A 853 18.05 24.26 66.04
CA PRO A 853 17.08 24.18 67.14
C PRO A 853 15.63 24.26 66.69
N VAL A 854 15.36 24.73 65.46
CA VAL A 854 14.01 24.89 64.89
C VAL A 854 13.95 24.20 63.53
N ALA A 855 12.84 23.53 63.25
CA ALA A 855 12.59 22.89 61.96
C ALA A 855 12.57 23.95 60.83
N GLN A 856 13.01 23.58 59.63
CA GLN A 856 12.98 24.44 58.45
C GLN A 856 12.38 23.66 57.30
N THR A 857 11.46 24.28 56.57
CA THR A 857 10.82 23.69 55.39
C THR A 857 11.79 23.53 54.22
N HIS A 858 12.85 24.34 54.19
CA HIS A 858 13.95 24.21 53.23
C HIS A 858 15.28 24.61 53.87
N ALA A 859 16.26 23.72 53.80
CA ALA A 859 17.65 24.01 54.07
C ALA A 859 18.52 23.38 52.99
N GLU A 860 19.53 24.11 52.53
CA GLU A 860 20.51 23.63 51.55
C GLU A 860 21.90 23.60 52.16
N LEU A 861 22.53 22.43 52.19
CA LEU A 861 23.93 22.27 52.53
C LEU A 861 24.73 22.01 51.26
N ASP A 862 25.51 23.00 50.87
CA ASP A 862 26.36 22.97 49.68
C ASP A 862 27.83 23.17 50.08
N VAL A 863 28.76 22.55 49.34
CA VAL A 863 30.20 22.76 49.49
C VAL A 863 30.69 23.58 48.31
N TYR A 864 31.44 24.64 48.60
CA TYR A 864 32.04 25.54 47.62
C TYR A 864 33.57 25.46 47.66
N ASN A 865 34.23 25.57 46.50
CA ASN A 865 35.69 25.68 46.43
C ASN A 865 36.18 27.10 46.80
N GLY A 866 37.50 27.29 46.92
CA GLY A 866 38.12 28.59 47.23
C GLY A 866 37.84 29.73 46.23
N GLN A 867 37.21 29.44 45.08
CA GLN A 867 36.76 30.41 44.08
C GLN A 867 35.26 30.73 44.18
N GLY A 868 34.55 30.13 45.15
CA GLY A 868 33.11 30.36 45.36
C GLY A 868 32.20 29.56 44.42
N GLN A 869 32.71 28.57 43.69
CA GLN A 869 31.90 27.67 42.87
C GLN A 869 31.39 26.48 43.69
N ARG A 870 30.10 26.14 43.55
CA ARG A 870 29.51 24.97 44.22
C ARG A 870 30.08 23.69 43.62
N VAL A 871 30.84 22.94 44.42
CA VAL A 871 31.44 21.65 44.02
C VAL A 871 30.60 20.45 44.45
N SER A 872 29.77 20.59 45.49
CA SER A 872 28.87 19.51 45.91
C SER A 872 27.63 20.05 46.59
N ARG A 873 26.51 19.34 46.45
CA ARG A 873 25.29 19.54 47.24
C ARG A 873 25.10 18.31 48.11
N LEU A 874 25.24 18.49 49.41
CA LEU A 874 25.15 17.42 50.39
C LEU A 874 23.71 17.21 50.86
N TYR A 875 22.94 18.30 50.89
CA TYR A 875 21.55 18.26 51.33
C TYR A 875 20.74 19.38 50.70
N ALA A 876 19.50 19.08 50.33
CA ALA A 876 18.47 20.08 50.05
C ALA A 876 17.12 19.47 50.45
N GLY A 877 16.42 20.13 51.37
CA GLY A 877 15.11 19.66 51.82
C GLY A 877 14.75 20.16 53.21
N ALA A 878 13.64 19.64 53.73
CA ALA A 878 13.12 20.03 55.04
C ALA A 878 13.91 19.35 56.17
N ILE A 879 14.25 20.12 57.20
CA ILE A 879 15.01 19.64 58.37
C ILE A 879 14.17 19.74 59.63
N GLU A 880 14.30 18.75 60.50
CA GLU A 880 13.61 18.63 61.78
C GLU A 880 14.38 19.39 62.88
N ALA A 881 13.64 20.02 63.80
CA ALA A 881 14.20 20.69 64.96
C ALA A 881 15.00 19.70 65.83
N GLY A 882 16.22 20.06 66.21
CA GLY A 882 17.06 19.28 67.12
C GLY A 882 17.62 17.98 66.53
N ARG A 883 17.37 17.64 65.26
CA ARG A 883 17.99 16.48 64.60
C ARG A 883 19.36 16.85 64.04
N THR A 884 20.32 15.94 64.20
CA THR A 884 21.66 16.09 63.60
C THR A 884 21.69 15.38 62.26
N TYR A 885 21.96 16.12 61.20
CA TYR A 885 22.17 15.59 59.85
C TYR A 885 23.67 15.44 59.61
N ARG A 886 24.12 14.31 59.07
CA ARG A 886 25.55 14.01 58.83
C ARG A 886 25.76 13.51 57.41
N PHE A 887 26.76 14.07 56.74
CA PHE A 887 27.10 13.72 55.35
C PHE A 887 28.59 13.48 55.24
N ALA A 888 28.96 12.27 54.87
CA ALA A 888 30.32 11.90 54.55
C ALA A 888 30.67 12.40 53.14
N VAL A 889 31.80 13.08 53.00
CA VAL A 889 32.30 13.61 51.72
C VAL A 889 33.70 13.08 51.48
N ALA A 890 33.82 12.21 50.49
CA ALA A 890 35.10 11.68 50.06
C ALA A 890 35.95 12.75 49.36
N ALA A 891 37.25 12.71 49.59
CA ALA A 891 38.21 13.72 49.18
C ALA A 891 38.44 13.77 47.65
N ASP A 892 38.09 12.71 46.92
CA ASP A 892 38.14 12.64 45.46
C ASP A 892 37.05 13.50 44.78
N ARG A 893 35.92 13.71 45.46
CA ARG A 893 34.81 14.58 45.00
C ARG A 893 35.07 16.07 45.22
N LEU A 894 36.19 16.42 45.85
CA LEU A 894 36.57 17.79 46.21
C LEU A 894 37.91 18.15 45.55
N PRO A 895 37.90 18.70 44.32
CA PRO A 895 39.11 19.06 43.59
C PRO A 895 39.69 20.37 44.14
N GLY A 896 40.63 20.27 45.09
CA GLY A 896 41.28 21.40 45.76
C GLY A 896 41.62 21.12 47.22
N ARG A 897 42.18 22.13 47.93
CA ARG A 897 42.61 21.99 49.33
C ARG A 897 41.76 22.76 50.34
N PHE A 898 41.05 23.80 49.93
CA PHE A 898 40.23 24.65 50.81
C PHE A 898 38.81 24.76 50.27
N PHE A 899 37.84 24.44 51.12
CA PHE A 899 36.42 24.49 50.80
C PHE A 899 35.62 25.17 51.91
N VAL A 900 34.40 25.56 51.59
CA VAL A 900 33.43 26.09 52.56
C VAL A 900 32.14 25.29 52.44
N ALA A 901 31.75 24.60 53.49
CA ALA A 901 30.40 24.08 53.64
C ALA A 901 29.49 25.24 54.05
N ARG A 902 28.43 25.47 53.28
CA ARG A 902 27.45 26.53 53.49
C ARG A 902 26.09 25.92 53.69
N LEU A 903 25.52 26.12 54.87
CA LEU A 903 24.13 25.79 55.18
C LEU A 903 23.27 27.05 55.06
N VAL A 904 22.36 27.07 54.10
CA VAL A 904 21.37 28.15 53.92
C VAL A 904 20.03 27.68 54.48
N THR A 905 19.42 28.49 55.34
CA THR A 905 18.07 28.27 55.88
C THR A 905 17.20 29.49 55.61
N ALA A 906 15.89 29.42 55.92
CA ALA A 906 14.94 30.48 55.62
C ALA A 906 15.26 31.84 56.30
N GLY A 907 16.11 31.87 57.32
CA GLY A 907 16.47 33.11 58.04
C GLY A 907 17.95 33.30 58.36
N LYS A 908 18.84 32.34 58.05
CA LYS A 908 20.27 32.44 58.38
C LYS A 908 21.14 31.60 57.43
N VAL A 909 22.38 32.04 57.25
CA VAL A 909 23.41 31.27 56.53
C VAL A 909 24.55 30.95 57.49
N TYR A 910 24.97 29.69 57.53
CA TYR A 910 26.11 29.21 58.32
C TYR A 910 27.22 28.77 57.38
N HIS A 911 28.46 29.10 57.72
CA HIS A 911 29.65 28.69 56.97
C HIS A 911 30.60 27.90 57.86
N TYR A 912 31.19 26.85 57.31
CA TYR A 912 32.24 26.06 57.97
C TYR A 912 33.35 25.75 56.98
N LYS A 913 34.59 26.11 57.32
CA LYS A 913 35.76 25.91 56.44
C LYS A 913 36.22 24.45 56.53
N LEU A 914 36.44 23.81 55.39
CA LEU A 914 36.99 22.46 55.27
C LEU A 914 38.39 22.55 54.66
N VAL A 915 39.33 21.82 55.23
CA VAL A 915 40.72 21.77 54.77
C VAL A 915 41.07 20.32 54.42
N LYS A 916 41.30 20.07 53.13
CA LYS A 916 41.85 18.80 52.66
C LYS A 916 43.38 18.89 52.69
N VAL A 917 44.00 17.97 53.40
CA VAL A 917 45.45 17.75 53.43
C VAL A 917 45.76 16.52 52.60
N ASP A 918 46.80 16.63 51.77
CA ASP A 918 47.25 15.54 50.90
C ASP A 918 48.02 14.46 51.67
#